data_AF-A0A8H6MDF4-F1
#
_entry.id   AF-A0A8H6MDF4-F1
#
_cell.length_a   1.000
_cell.length_b   1.000
_cell.length_c   1.000
_cell.angle_alpha   90.00
_cell.angle_beta   90.00
_cell.angle_gamma   90.00
#
_symmetry.space_group_name_H-M   'P 1'
#
loop_
_entity.id
_entity.type
_entity.pdbx_description
1 polymer ?
#
loop_
_entity_poly.entity_id
_entity_poly.type
_entity_poly.pdbx_seq_one_letter_code
_entity_poly.pdbx_strand_id
1 'polypeptide(L)'
;MSTRKYRQMPESDDAGARAYRSRRRNKLLEDARENLYYHKYTDALAAYLVAEQDLELLDEILRPLHPSLIPPGALPLRGRESLENPEVKKATAAIEALYQAAPLFKTLVHASNPSESLTVYANKCLEAWIDAWSGVTKWITYLLMHASKLEVHTGLVSQCTNLLTAITVNAGAGGEALKEELRLMPCSIDVLFILLGQIDNKTKQYIHIQDDEDFGCSLMRILRLQVVNRPGGAAIEARLLSVTRATRRALIAALVDRAQQFVSLADGDRAIGVGESMLYLIYSVTRLAPEPAIWKELQRQAFLTKYSTATLALVEKALARGVTDKRFWKPLSQVTALLLLTCVIAAPDPPAALAEAFDAGLFLCMLFCLPYSADVMRVPGYLPPRDVMPYLRDRRVYGALSKRGDLERFYARQGLDESLESVCKLYQDVISVAQAVLGERRDSPISLCFNLNHATTFVPDSQTAVDPARLKTCSKCHIATYCSQACQEEDWAALHNRECRAAAAQHYQHRRVKATPRSLQVKMDYIAYVEQAMNVYSMNPNQTFGTLAVKKRIGLPYEQGLPVFVFDFVNMRDASVYDLQDKKALHLNTSSVDREWGDRIERCIAAAEEDIAYRGVPADSIMFVESTFVLDQLRQIFVFAKMKMDAEEKEGRRWKAVASVFRVGKQPVLMPSEIRVRPENPISGCNRESPKSRRCSMTRISHRPLQTASGPNEAFRALIFHLQPAKIPFSFPPCPFSRCISKVIGL
;
A
#
# COMPACT_ATOMS: atom_id res chain seq x y z
N MET A 1 42.37 -10.54 -20.47
CA MET A 1 43.80 -10.14 -20.56
C MET A 1 44.63 -11.10 -19.71
N SER A 2 45.67 -11.71 -20.27
CA SER A 2 46.46 -12.76 -19.61
C SER A 2 47.29 -12.19 -18.44
N THR A 3 46.96 -12.61 -17.21
CA THR A 3 47.64 -12.27 -15.95
C THR A 3 49.07 -12.82 -15.83
N ARG A 4 49.55 -13.59 -16.82
CA ARG A 4 50.84 -14.30 -16.74
C ARG A 4 52.10 -13.45 -16.97
N LYS A 5 52.00 -12.23 -17.52
CA LYS A 5 53.18 -11.40 -17.84
C LYS A 5 53.69 -10.47 -16.72
N TYR A 6 53.05 -10.44 -15.55
CA TYR A 6 53.33 -9.42 -14.52
C TYR A 6 54.05 -9.91 -13.26
N ARG A 7 54.53 -11.17 -13.22
CA ARG A 7 55.07 -11.79 -11.99
C ARG A 7 56.58 -11.68 -11.80
N GLN A 8 57.28 -10.84 -12.56
CA GLN A 8 58.73 -10.64 -12.43
C GLN A 8 59.04 -9.15 -12.22
N MET A 9 58.81 -8.64 -11.01
CA MET A 9 59.47 -7.42 -10.54
C MET A 9 60.60 -7.82 -9.58
N PRO A 10 61.75 -7.14 -9.61
CA PRO A 10 62.88 -7.44 -8.74
C PRO A 10 62.54 -7.16 -7.28
N GLU A 11 62.79 -8.14 -6.40
CA GLU A 11 62.44 -8.14 -4.97
C GLU A 11 63.24 -7.13 -4.10
N SER A 12 64.04 -6.23 -4.68
CA SER A 12 65.04 -5.46 -3.93
C SER A 12 64.74 -3.95 -3.71
N ASP A 13 63.61 -3.41 -4.18
CA ASP A 13 63.22 -2.01 -3.89
C ASP A 13 61.75 -1.88 -3.42
N ASP A 14 61.57 -1.94 -2.10
CA ASP A 14 60.29 -1.87 -1.39
C ASP A 14 59.56 -0.53 -1.61
N ALA A 15 60.29 0.57 -1.81
CA ALA A 15 59.70 1.87 -2.12
C ALA A 15 59.14 1.91 -3.55
N GLY A 16 59.90 1.39 -4.51
CA GLY A 16 59.47 1.25 -5.90
C GLY A 16 58.23 0.38 -6.06
N ALA A 17 58.18 -0.74 -5.34
CA ALA A 17 57.04 -1.66 -5.33
C ALA A 17 55.77 -1.02 -4.73
N ARG A 18 55.87 -0.31 -3.60
CA ARG A 18 54.76 0.45 -3.01
C ARG A 18 54.22 1.53 -3.97
N ALA A 19 55.10 2.33 -4.56
CA ALA A 19 54.70 3.37 -5.51
C ALA A 19 54.02 2.79 -6.76
N TYR A 20 54.49 1.65 -7.26
CA TYR A 20 53.84 0.95 -8.37
C TYR A 20 52.45 0.42 -8.00
N ARG A 21 52.30 -0.24 -6.84
CA ARG A 21 51.01 -0.73 -6.34
C ARG A 21 50.00 0.39 -6.16
N SER A 22 50.40 1.49 -5.50
CA SER A 22 49.54 2.67 -5.32
C SER A 22 49.11 3.27 -6.66
N ARG A 23 50.02 3.45 -7.63
CA ARG A 23 49.66 3.94 -8.99
C ARG A 23 48.67 3.00 -9.70
N ARG A 24 48.90 1.69 -9.64
CA ARG A 24 48.04 0.71 -10.29
C ARG A 24 46.65 0.67 -9.66
N ARG A 25 46.60 0.66 -8.33
CA ARG A 25 45.38 0.73 -7.53
C ARG A 25 44.56 1.97 -7.87
N ASN A 26 45.18 3.14 -7.84
CA ASN A 26 44.50 4.42 -8.11
C ASN A 26 43.98 4.46 -9.55
N LYS A 27 44.73 3.90 -10.51
CA LYS A 27 44.25 3.74 -11.89
C LYS A 27 43.01 2.83 -11.97
N LEU A 28 43.03 1.67 -11.33
CA LEU A 28 41.89 0.75 -11.34
C LEU A 28 40.66 1.35 -10.64
N LEU A 29 40.88 2.14 -9.59
CA LEU A 29 39.83 2.86 -8.88
C LEU A 29 39.22 3.96 -9.76
N GLU A 30 40.04 4.72 -10.47
CA GLU A 30 39.61 5.72 -11.44
C GLU A 30 38.84 5.09 -12.61
N ASP A 31 39.40 4.03 -13.20
CA ASP A 31 38.75 3.28 -14.28
C ASP A 31 37.36 2.77 -13.83
N ALA A 32 37.26 2.25 -12.59
CA ALA A 32 35.99 1.81 -12.00
C ALA A 32 35.04 2.97 -11.68
N ARG A 33 35.56 4.15 -11.31
CA ARG A 33 34.77 5.37 -11.06
C ARG A 33 34.15 5.92 -12.32
N GLU A 34 34.94 6.05 -13.38
CA GLU A 34 34.47 6.55 -14.69
C GLU A 34 33.50 5.55 -15.36
N ASN A 35 33.60 4.27 -15.01
CA ASN A 35 32.86 3.19 -15.67
C ASN A 35 32.07 2.32 -14.68
N LEU A 36 31.44 2.95 -13.69
CA LEU A 36 30.73 2.27 -12.59
C LEU A 36 29.74 1.19 -13.08
N TYR A 37 29.15 1.33 -14.27
CA TYR A 37 28.14 0.39 -14.79
C TYR A 37 28.72 -0.81 -15.56
N TYR A 38 30.01 -0.79 -15.87
CA TYR A 38 30.65 -1.88 -16.62
C TYR A 38 31.39 -2.83 -15.66
N HIS A 39 30.79 -4.01 -15.45
CA HIS A 39 31.32 -5.04 -14.55
C HIS A 39 32.80 -5.39 -14.76
N LYS A 40 33.33 -5.24 -15.98
CA LYS A 40 34.74 -5.52 -16.29
C LYS A 40 35.73 -4.69 -15.46
N TYR A 41 35.40 -3.45 -15.10
CA TYR A 41 36.29 -2.58 -14.32
C TYR A 41 36.18 -2.86 -12.82
N THR A 42 34.97 -3.08 -12.31
CA THR A 42 34.76 -3.51 -10.93
C THR A 42 35.38 -4.89 -10.68
N ASP A 43 35.27 -5.82 -11.63
CA ASP A 43 35.91 -7.15 -11.54
C ASP A 43 37.44 -7.04 -11.55
N ALA A 44 38.01 -6.12 -12.34
CA ALA A 44 39.46 -5.90 -12.36
C ALA A 44 39.96 -5.30 -11.05
N LEU A 45 39.23 -4.36 -10.45
CA LEU A 45 39.55 -3.82 -9.13
C LEU A 45 39.38 -4.88 -8.04
N ALA A 46 38.29 -5.66 -8.05
CA ALA A 46 38.08 -6.77 -7.10
C ALA A 46 39.22 -7.78 -7.13
N ALA A 47 39.62 -8.20 -8.34
CA ALA A 47 40.73 -9.14 -8.52
C ALA A 47 42.05 -8.58 -7.96
N TYR A 48 42.29 -7.27 -8.12
CA TYR A 48 43.47 -6.61 -7.54
C TYR A 48 43.40 -6.56 -6.01
N LEU A 49 42.28 -6.12 -5.43
CA LEU A 49 42.11 -5.97 -3.98
C LEU A 49 42.26 -7.30 -3.25
N VAL A 50 41.73 -8.38 -3.82
CA VAL A 50 41.88 -9.75 -3.28
C VAL A 50 43.31 -10.25 -3.39
N ALA A 51 43.97 -10.01 -4.53
CA ALA A 51 45.34 -10.47 -4.76
C ALA A 51 46.35 -9.80 -3.81
N GLU A 52 46.17 -8.51 -3.54
CA GLU A 52 47.07 -7.72 -2.70
C GLU A 52 46.64 -7.64 -1.23
N GLN A 53 45.41 -8.06 -0.89
CA GLN A 53 44.78 -7.86 0.43
C GLN A 53 44.92 -6.40 0.94
N ASP A 54 44.73 -5.44 0.02
CA ASP A 54 45.05 -4.03 0.21
C ASP A 54 44.03 -3.33 1.14
N LEU A 55 44.16 -3.53 2.45
CA LEU A 55 43.38 -2.79 3.46
C LEU A 55 43.89 -1.35 3.66
N GLU A 56 45.11 -1.05 3.22
CA GLU A 56 45.68 0.31 3.28
C GLU A 56 44.84 1.30 2.45
N LEU A 57 44.29 0.87 1.31
CA LEU A 57 43.34 1.66 0.54
C LEU A 57 42.14 2.13 1.37
N LEU A 58 41.61 1.24 2.21
CA LEU A 58 40.46 1.55 3.04
C LEU A 58 40.83 2.60 4.10
N ASP A 59 41.97 2.44 4.76
CA ASP A 59 42.48 3.44 5.71
C ASP A 59 42.76 4.80 5.06
N GLU A 60 43.28 4.80 3.83
CA GLU A 60 43.49 6.02 3.03
C GLU A 60 42.17 6.74 2.73
N ILE A 61 41.10 6.01 2.41
CA ILE A 61 39.76 6.56 2.16
C ILE A 61 39.10 7.03 3.47
N LEU A 62 39.23 6.28 4.56
CA LEU A 62 38.58 6.59 5.83
C LEU A 62 39.28 7.73 6.59
N ARG A 63 40.59 7.92 6.42
CA ARG A 63 41.37 8.94 7.15
C ARG A 63 40.86 10.38 6.91
N PRO A 64 40.59 10.85 5.68
CA PRO A 64 39.98 12.16 5.45
C PRO A 64 38.55 12.28 6.01
N LEU A 65 37.87 11.15 6.22
CA LEU A 65 36.50 11.07 6.74
C LEU A 65 36.45 10.93 8.27
N HIS A 66 37.57 11.11 8.97
CA HIS A 66 37.58 11.10 10.42
C HIS A 66 36.80 12.30 10.98
N PRO A 67 35.92 12.13 11.98
CA PRO A 67 35.02 13.19 12.45
C PRO A 67 35.74 14.38 13.09
N SER A 68 36.97 14.21 13.59
CA SER A 68 37.77 15.33 14.14
C SER A 68 38.25 16.32 13.07
N LEU A 69 38.18 15.94 11.79
CA LEU A 69 38.56 16.81 10.68
C LEU A 69 37.40 17.69 10.20
N ILE A 70 36.18 17.49 10.71
CA ILE A 70 35.01 18.29 10.36
C ILE A 70 35.21 19.72 10.88
N PRO A 71 35.14 20.75 10.02
CA PRO A 71 35.26 22.12 10.46
C PRO A 71 34.14 22.51 11.44
N PRO A 72 34.42 23.33 12.47
CA PRO A 72 33.40 23.72 13.47
C PRO A 72 32.37 24.73 12.94
N GLY A 73 32.64 25.37 11.79
CA GLY A 73 31.81 26.42 11.21
C GLY A 73 31.50 26.17 9.74
N ALA A 74 30.73 27.08 9.12
CA ALA A 74 30.41 26.99 7.70
C ALA A 74 31.66 27.21 6.82
N LEU A 75 31.73 26.52 5.68
CA LEU A 75 32.82 26.71 4.72
C LEU A 75 32.82 28.14 4.15
N PRO A 76 33.99 28.81 4.09
CA PRO A 76 34.12 30.16 3.53
C PRO A 76 34.17 30.12 2.00
N LEU A 77 33.05 29.80 1.35
CA LEU A 77 32.99 29.46 -0.08
C LEU A 77 33.03 30.65 -1.07
N ARG A 78 33.54 31.82 -0.68
CA ARG A 78 33.57 33.01 -1.56
C ARG A 78 35.00 33.47 -1.86
N GLY A 79 35.37 33.46 -3.15
CA GLY A 79 36.63 34.02 -3.67
C GLY A 79 37.71 32.98 -3.98
N ARG A 80 38.68 33.32 -4.85
CA ARG A 80 39.82 32.45 -5.19
C ARG A 80 40.72 32.15 -3.97
N GLU A 81 40.79 33.07 -3.01
CA GLU A 81 41.50 32.91 -1.73
C GLU A 81 40.92 31.77 -0.86
N SER A 82 39.71 31.30 -1.18
CA SER A 82 39.08 30.16 -0.51
C SER A 82 39.82 28.83 -0.72
N LEU A 83 40.59 28.65 -1.81
CA LEU A 83 41.23 27.36 -2.11
C LEU A 83 42.43 27.07 -1.20
N GLU A 84 43.06 28.11 -0.65
CA GLU A 84 44.18 27.93 0.28
C GLU A 84 43.75 27.64 1.71
N ASN A 85 42.48 27.94 2.03
CA ASN A 85 41.91 27.76 3.35
C ASN A 85 42.01 26.28 3.80
N PRO A 86 42.58 26.00 4.99
CA PRO A 86 42.77 24.64 5.46
C PRO A 86 41.47 23.85 5.61
N GLU A 87 40.36 24.51 5.98
CA GLU A 87 39.06 23.86 6.12
C GLU A 87 38.45 23.48 4.77
N VAL A 88 38.71 24.28 3.74
CA VAL A 88 38.31 23.96 2.36
C VAL A 88 39.13 22.79 1.84
N LYS A 89 40.45 22.76 2.10
CA LYS A 89 41.32 21.61 1.75
C LYS A 89 40.85 20.31 2.43
N LYS A 90 40.47 20.36 3.72
CA LYS A 90 39.89 19.21 4.43
C LYS A 90 38.58 18.75 3.79
N ALA A 91 37.68 19.68 3.47
CA ALA A 91 36.41 19.36 2.82
C ALA A 91 36.62 18.76 1.42
N THR A 92 37.55 19.30 0.62
CA THR A 92 37.94 18.75 -0.69
C THR A 92 38.50 17.33 -0.55
N ALA A 93 39.37 17.07 0.44
CA ALA A 93 39.89 15.74 0.70
C ALA A 93 38.80 14.75 1.13
N ALA A 94 37.84 15.18 1.96
CA ALA A 94 36.69 14.37 2.34
C ALA A 94 35.77 14.08 1.14
N ILE A 95 35.55 15.06 0.26
CA ILE A 95 34.80 14.88 -0.99
C ILE A 95 35.49 13.82 -1.86
N GLU A 96 36.79 13.95 -2.12
CA GLU A 96 37.56 12.98 -2.92
C GLU A 96 37.51 11.57 -2.32
N ALA A 97 37.62 11.46 -0.99
CA ALA A 97 37.44 10.19 -0.29
C ALA A 97 36.05 9.57 -0.52
N LEU A 98 34.97 10.38 -0.53
CA LEU A 98 33.62 9.89 -0.86
C LEU A 98 33.52 9.43 -2.33
N TYR A 99 34.16 10.15 -3.26
CA TYR A 99 34.24 9.74 -4.68
C TYR A 99 34.96 8.39 -4.86
N GLN A 100 35.93 8.09 -4.00
CA GLN A 100 36.67 6.82 -4.00
C GLN A 100 35.93 5.69 -3.26
N ALA A 101 35.16 6.03 -2.22
CA ALA A 101 34.40 5.05 -1.46
C ALA A 101 33.32 4.35 -2.30
N ALA A 102 32.57 5.10 -3.12
CA ALA A 102 31.49 4.55 -3.94
C ALA A 102 31.94 3.40 -4.90
N PRO A 103 32.97 3.56 -5.76
CA PRO A 103 33.46 2.49 -6.62
C PRO A 103 34.10 1.33 -5.84
N LEU A 104 34.72 1.59 -4.68
CA LEU A 104 35.22 0.54 -3.79
C LEU A 104 34.07 -0.35 -3.30
N PHE A 105 33.03 0.24 -2.72
CA PHE A 105 31.85 -0.51 -2.28
C PHE A 105 31.18 -1.24 -3.43
N LYS A 106 30.99 -0.57 -4.57
CA LYS A 106 30.38 -1.20 -5.75
C LYS A 106 31.17 -2.42 -6.19
N THR A 107 32.50 -2.34 -6.16
CA THR A 107 33.40 -3.45 -6.46
C THR A 107 33.28 -4.61 -5.47
N LEU A 108 33.21 -4.31 -4.17
CA LEU A 108 33.05 -5.33 -3.13
C LEU A 108 31.71 -6.07 -3.23
N VAL A 109 30.67 -5.40 -3.75
CA VAL A 109 29.31 -5.91 -3.77
C VAL A 109 28.92 -6.53 -5.11
N HIS A 110 29.29 -5.91 -6.23
CA HIS A 110 28.79 -6.25 -7.57
C HIS A 110 29.79 -6.99 -8.46
N ALA A 111 30.84 -7.58 -7.89
CA ALA A 111 31.72 -8.46 -8.66
C ALA A 111 30.91 -9.61 -9.26
N SER A 112 31.06 -9.85 -10.57
CA SER A 112 30.21 -10.78 -11.33
C SER A 112 30.30 -12.22 -10.81
N ASN A 113 31.46 -12.58 -10.25
CA ASN A 113 31.75 -13.90 -9.69
C ASN A 113 32.50 -13.72 -8.36
N PRO A 114 31.79 -13.53 -7.24
CA PRO A 114 32.43 -13.32 -5.96
C PRO A 114 33.18 -14.59 -5.54
N SER A 115 34.50 -14.51 -5.46
CA SER A 115 35.29 -15.59 -4.86
C SER A 115 35.07 -15.61 -3.34
N GLU A 116 35.31 -16.76 -2.71
CA GLU A 116 35.31 -16.86 -1.24
C GLU A 116 36.29 -15.84 -0.62
N SER A 117 37.47 -15.67 -1.22
CA SER A 117 38.45 -14.68 -0.81
C SER A 117 37.94 -13.24 -0.93
N LEU A 118 37.20 -12.90 -2.00
CA LEU A 118 36.55 -11.58 -2.12
C LEU A 118 35.52 -11.38 -1.03
N THR A 119 34.73 -12.40 -0.70
CA THR A 119 33.72 -12.32 0.36
C THR A 119 34.38 -12.06 1.73
N VAL A 120 35.48 -12.77 2.04
CA VAL A 120 36.25 -12.54 3.27
C VAL A 120 36.83 -11.13 3.32
N TYR A 121 37.43 -10.68 2.21
CA TYR A 121 37.99 -9.32 2.12
C TYR A 121 36.89 -8.25 2.24
N ALA A 122 35.74 -8.45 1.60
CA ALA A 122 34.60 -7.55 1.66
C ALA A 122 34.03 -7.45 3.08
N ASN A 123 33.93 -8.57 3.82
CA ASN A 123 33.47 -8.55 5.21
C ASN A 123 34.42 -7.73 6.10
N LYS A 124 35.75 -7.92 5.97
CA LYS A 124 36.74 -7.11 6.72
C LYS A 124 36.59 -5.62 6.41
N CYS A 125 36.38 -5.28 5.14
CA CYS A 125 36.14 -3.89 4.74
C CYS A 125 34.85 -3.35 5.38
N LEU A 126 33.76 -4.13 5.35
CA LEU A 126 32.47 -3.74 5.91
C LEU A 126 32.53 -3.53 7.43
N GLU A 127 33.27 -4.35 8.16
CA GLU A 127 33.52 -4.18 9.59
C GLU A 127 34.20 -2.83 9.88
N ALA A 128 35.31 -2.53 9.19
CA ALA A 128 35.99 -1.24 9.32
C ALA A 128 35.11 -0.04 8.91
N TRP A 129 34.24 -0.22 7.91
CA TRP A 129 33.25 0.79 7.55
C TRP A 129 32.21 1.01 8.64
N ILE A 130 31.70 -0.05 9.28
CA ILE A 130 30.75 0.05 10.40
C ILE A 130 31.34 0.90 11.53
N ASP A 131 32.58 0.63 11.90
CA ASP A 131 33.29 1.38 12.94
C ASP A 131 33.43 2.87 12.58
N ALA A 132 33.75 3.18 11.32
CA ALA A 132 33.91 4.54 10.84
C ALA A 132 32.60 5.25 10.43
N TRP A 133 31.49 4.52 10.30
CA TRP A 133 30.30 4.99 9.58
C TRP A 133 29.65 6.23 10.20
N SER A 134 29.67 6.32 11.53
CA SER A 134 29.15 7.51 12.24
C SER A 134 29.95 8.78 11.92
N GLY A 135 31.25 8.67 11.65
CA GLY A 135 32.12 9.76 11.20
C GLY A 135 31.86 10.14 9.74
N VAL A 136 31.76 9.13 8.88
CA VAL A 136 31.46 9.27 7.45
C VAL A 136 30.12 9.99 7.24
N THR A 137 29.06 9.55 7.93
CA THR A 137 27.72 10.17 7.83
C THR A 137 27.66 11.60 8.37
N LYS A 138 28.47 11.94 9.38
CA LYS A 138 28.64 13.34 9.83
C LYS A 138 29.28 14.20 8.75
N TRP A 139 30.32 13.70 8.08
CA TRP A 139 30.93 14.38 6.94
C TRP A 139 29.95 14.56 5.78
N ILE A 140 29.23 13.52 5.39
CA ILE A 140 28.20 13.61 4.34
C ILE A 140 27.15 14.67 4.70
N THR A 141 26.64 14.64 5.94
CA THR A 141 25.68 15.63 6.44
C THR A 141 26.23 17.06 6.36
N TYR A 142 27.45 17.26 6.87
CA TYR A 142 28.12 18.56 6.84
C TYR A 142 28.29 19.07 5.41
N LEU A 143 28.84 18.24 4.53
CA LEU A 143 29.07 18.60 3.12
C LEU A 143 27.75 18.93 2.43
N LEU A 144 26.71 18.10 2.55
CA LEU A 144 25.40 18.36 1.93
C LEU A 144 24.75 19.65 2.44
N MET A 145 24.89 19.97 3.73
CA MET A 145 24.37 21.21 4.30
C MET A 145 25.06 22.47 3.78
N HIS A 146 26.34 22.38 3.40
CA HIS A 146 27.13 23.53 2.93
C HIS A 146 27.33 23.54 1.41
N ALA A 147 27.10 22.42 0.73
CA ALA A 147 27.37 22.25 -0.68
C ALA A 147 26.35 22.94 -1.59
N SER A 148 25.18 23.34 -1.09
CA SER A 148 24.22 24.10 -1.92
C SER A 148 24.84 25.39 -2.51
N LYS A 149 25.87 25.94 -1.87
CA LYS A 149 26.62 27.10 -2.36
C LYS A 149 27.77 26.73 -3.32
N LEU A 150 28.06 25.46 -3.50
CA LEU A 150 29.11 24.95 -4.38
C LEU A 150 28.55 24.61 -5.76
N GLU A 151 29.36 24.82 -6.80
CA GLU A 151 29.04 24.36 -8.15
C GLU A 151 28.95 22.83 -8.27
N VAL A 152 29.60 22.11 -7.36
CA VAL A 152 29.65 20.64 -7.31
C VAL A 152 28.48 20.01 -6.54
N HIS A 153 27.46 20.77 -6.11
CA HIS A 153 26.36 20.28 -5.28
C HIS A 153 25.70 19.01 -5.82
N THR A 154 25.25 19.03 -7.08
CA THR A 154 24.58 17.89 -7.72
C THR A 154 25.51 16.69 -7.86
N GLY A 155 26.80 16.94 -8.16
CA GLY A 155 27.83 15.90 -8.21
C GLY A 155 28.02 15.21 -6.87
N LEU A 156 28.14 15.99 -5.78
CA LEU A 156 28.25 15.46 -4.43
C LEU A 156 27.00 14.66 -4.03
N VAL A 157 25.80 15.18 -4.30
CA VAL A 157 24.52 14.49 -4.00
C VAL A 157 24.45 13.16 -4.75
N SER A 158 24.90 13.12 -6.01
CA SER A 158 25.02 11.89 -6.80
C SER A 158 25.99 10.90 -6.16
N GLN A 159 27.18 11.32 -5.73
CA GLN A 159 28.14 10.41 -5.09
C GLN A 159 27.67 9.85 -3.75
N CYS A 160 27.10 10.70 -2.89
CA CYS A 160 26.52 10.25 -1.62
C CYS A 160 25.39 9.24 -1.87
N THR A 161 24.60 9.45 -2.93
CA THR A 161 23.56 8.51 -3.34
C THR A 161 24.16 7.21 -3.84
N ASN A 162 25.20 7.23 -4.67
CA ASN A 162 25.88 6.03 -5.17
C ASN A 162 26.48 5.21 -4.02
N LEU A 163 27.08 5.87 -3.03
CA LEU A 163 27.58 5.23 -1.82
C LEU A 163 26.45 4.54 -1.04
N LEU A 164 25.32 5.24 -0.81
CA LEU A 164 24.15 4.64 -0.16
C LEU A 164 23.53 3.51 -0.98
N THR A 165 23.49 3.62 -2.31
CA THR A 165 23.01 2.56 -3.20
C THR A 165 23.87 1.31 -3.02
N ALA A 166 25.20 1.45 -2.98
CA ALA A 166 26.12 0.33 -2.88
C ALA A 166 25.97 -0.44 -1.55
N ILE A 167 25.61 0.22 -0.45
CA ILE A 167 25.31 -0.46 0.83
C ILE A 167 23.88 -1.01 0.90
N THR A 168 22.93 -0.44 0.15
CA THR A 168 21.50 -0.79 0.25
C THR A 168 21.12 -1.92 -0.72
N VAL A 169 21.76 -2.01 -1.89
CA VAL A 169 21.44 -3.01 -2.91
C VAL A 169 22.08 -4.36 -2.53
N ASN A 170 21.24 -5.35 -2.28
CA ASN A 170 21.69 -6.74 -2.08
C ASN A 170 22.18 -7.31 -3.42
N ALA A 171 23.50 -7.47 -3.56
CA ALA A 171 24.06 -8.45 -4.47
C ALA A 171 24.46 -9.66 -3.62
N GLY A 172 24.00 -10.86 -4.01
CA GLY A 172 24.00 -12.11 -3.23
C GLY A 172 25.38 -12.72 -2.91
N ALA A 173 26.33 -11.89 -2.51
CA ALA A 173 27.72 -12.20 -2.26
C ALA A 173 28.10 -11.79 -0.83
N GLY A 174 27.64 -12.54 0.18
CA GLY A 174 28.03 -12.37 1.59
C GLY A 174 27.82 -10.99 2.22
N GLY A 175 28.10 -10.90 3.52
CA GLY A 175 28.03 -9.65 4.30
C GLY A 175 26.63 -9.05 4.42
N GLU A 176 25.56 -9.80 4.15
CA GLU A 176 24.18 -9.27 4.20
C GLU A 176 23.83 -8.71 5.58
N ALA A 177 24.28 -9.36 6.66
CA ALA A 177 24.09 -8.89 8.02
C ALA A 177 24.81 -7.54 8.29
N LEU A 178 26.05 -7.38 7.83
CA LEU A 178 26.83 -6.14 8.01
C LEU A 178 26.27 -5.00 7.17
N LYS A 179 25.83 -5.28 5.93
CA LYS A 179 25.12 -4.30 5.09
C LYS A 179 23.78 -3.92 5.70
N GLU A 180 23.06 -4.89 6.25
CA GLU A 180 21.83 -4.64 6.99
C GLU A 180 22.07 -3.79 8.23
N GLU A 181 23.16 -4.01 8.96
CA GLU A 181 23.54 -3.14 10.07
C GLU A 181 23.75 -1.70 9.58
N LEU A 182 24.65 -1.49 8.61
CA LEU A 182 24.93 -0.17 8.03
C LEU A 182 23.66 0.53 7.55
N ARG A 183 22.79 -0.16 6.83
CA ARG A 183 21.59 0.43 6.23
C ARG A 183 20.54 0.83 7.30
N LEU A 184 20.47 0.09 8.41
CA LEU A 184 19.52 0.30 9.50
C LEU A 184 20.03 1.30 10.56
N MET A 185 21.31 1.68 10.54
CA MET A 185 21.84 2.68 11.46
C MET A 185 21.07 4.01 11.32
N PRO A 186 20.68 4.65 12.45
CA PRO A 186 19.93 5.92 12.42
C PRO A 186 20.61 7.03 11.61
N CYS A 187 21.95 7.09 11.62
CA CYS A 187 22.71 8.08 10.86
C CYS A 187 22.66 7.84 9.34
N SER A 188 22.50 6.61 8.87
CA SER A 188 22.25 6.30 7.45
C SER A 188 20.91 6.84 6.99
N ILE A 189 19.89 6.63 7.82
CA ILE A 189 18.53 7.11 7.57
C ILE A 189 18.50 8.65 7.59
N ASP A 190 19.26 9.28 8.48
CA ASP A 190 19.41 10.74 8.51
C ASP A 190 20.01 11.28 7.21
N VAL A 191 21.07 10.64 6.71
CA VAL A 191 21.67 11.01 5.41
C VAL A 191 20.66 10.84 4.29
N LEU A 192 19.90 9.73 4.28
CA LEU A 192 18.82 9.53 3.30
C LEU A 192 17.78 10.64 3.38
N PHE A 193 17.33 11.04 4.58
CA PHE A 193 16.38 12.14 4.77
C PHE A 193 16.92 13.47 4.26
N ILE A 194 18.21 13.77 4.50
CA ILE A 194 18.86 14.97 3.98
C ILE A 194 18.89 14.95 2.45
N LEU A 195 19.26 13.82 1.84
CA LEU A 195 19.30 13.64 0.39
C LEU A 195 17.91 13.79 -0.25
N LEU A 196 16.87 13.22 0.37
CA LEU A 196 15.49 13.35 -0.08
C LEU A 196 15.01 14.82 -0.10
N GLY A 197 15.53 15.65 0.82
CA GLY A 197 15.23 17.08 0.89
C GLY A 197 16.11 17.99 0.03
N GLN A 198 17.09 17.47 -0.73
CA GLN A 198 17.96 18.32 -1.54
C GLN A 198 17.22 18.89 -2.75
N ILE A 199 17.30 20.22 -2.90
CA ILE A 199 16.74 21.00 -4.01
C ILE A 199 17.91 21.59 -4.81
N ASP A 200 17.83 21.49 -6.14
CA ASP A 200 18.77 22.14 -7.04
C ASP A 200 18.51 23.65 -7.04
N ASN A 201 19.56 24.43 -6.73
CA ASN A 201 19.43 25.87 -6.59
C ASN A 201 19.07 26.62 -7.88
N LYS A 202 19.38 26.04 -9.05
CA LYS A 202 19.08 26.61 -10.36
C LYS A 202 17.65 26.30 -10.77
N THR A 203 17.24 25.05 -10.67
CA THR A 203 15.90 24.62 -11.14
C THR A 203 14.80 24.82 -10.11
N LYS A 204 15.15 24.96 -8.82
CA LYS A 204 14.23 24.95 -7.69
C LYS A 204 13.41 23.66 -7.58
N GLN A 205 13.90 22.58 -8.18
CA GLN A 205 13.29 21.25 -8.10
C GLN A 205 14.14 20.32 -7.24
N TYR A 206 13.56 19.25 -6.73
CA TYR A 206 14.34 18.26 -6.01
C TYR A 206 15.38 17.61 -6.92
N ILE A 207 16.55 17.29 -6.37
CA ILE A 207 17.57 16.61 -7.16
C ILE A 207 17.07 15.22 -7.55
N HIS A 208 17.12 14.94 -8.86
CA HIS A 208 16.80 13.66 -9.47
C HIS A 208 18.10 13.04 -9.99
N ILE A 209 18.47 11.90 -9.43
CA ILE A 209 19.66 11.14 -9.86
C ILE A 209 19.16 9.92 -10.61
N GLN A 210 19.49 9.88 -11.91
CA GLN A 210 19.19 8.76 -12.78
C GLN A 210 20.45 7.90 -12.91
N ASP A 211 20.36 6.62 -12.55
CA ASP A 211 21.49 5.68 -12.67
C ASP A 211 21.65 5.16 -14.11
N ASP A 212 20.54 4.77 -14.71
CA ASP A 212 20.45 4.15 -16.03
C ASP A 212 19.12 4.61 -16.65
N GLU A 213 18.99 4.50 -17.96
CA GLU A 213 17.77 4.86 -18.68
C GLU A 213 16.55 4.08 -18.14
N ASP A 214 16.77 2.84 -17.69
CA ASP A 214 15.70 1.92 -17.26
C ASP A 214 15.42 1.89 -15.73
N PHE A 215 16.36 2.27 -14.85
CA PHE A 215 16.23 2.01 -13.40
C PHE A 215 15.64 3.14 -12.55
N GLY A 216 15.17 4.21 -13.20
CA GLY A 216 14.57 5.36 -12.54
C GLY A 216 15.51 6.07 -11.56
N CYS A 217 14.93 6.71 -10.54
CA CYS A 217 15.66 7.54 -9.59
C CYS A 217 16.32 6.69 -8.49
N SER A 218 17.65 6.76 -8.39
CA SER A 218 18.45 6.03 -7.40
C SER A 218 18.01 6.32 -5.96
N LEU A 219 17.68 7.58 -5.65
CA LEU A 219 17.20 7.97 -4.33
C LEU A 219 15.87 7.28 -3.96
N MET A 220 14.93 7.20 -4.90
CA MET A 220 13.66 6.51 -4.66
C MET A 220 13.88 5.00 -4.55
N ARG A 221 14.81 4.45 -5.35
CA ARG A 221 15.19 3.05 -5.27
C ARG A 221 15.79 2.70 -3.90
N ILE A 222 16.70 3.51 -3.36
CA ILE A 222 17.24 3.33 -2.00
C ILE A 222 16.08 3.32 -0.99
N LEU A 223 15.21 4.35 -1.03
CA LEU A 223 14.09 4.44 -0.10
C LEU A 223 13.17 3.21 -0.17
N ARG A 224 12.86 2.74 -1.38
CA ARG A 224 12.08 1.52 -1.58
C ARG A 224 12.79 0.30 -0.98
N LEU A 225 14.07 0.11 -1.23
CA LEU A 225 14.81 -1.04 -0.71
C LEU A 225 14.85 -1.04 0.83
N GLN A 226 14.88 0.14 1.45
CA GLN A 226 14.78 0.27 2.91
C GLN A 226 13.40 -0.14 3.41
N VAL A 227 12.31 0.33 2.79
CA VAL A 227 10.95 0.08 3.30
C VAL A 227 10.33 -1.27 2.89
N VAL A 228 10.83 -1.91 1.83
CA VAL A 228 10.39 -3.25 1.41
C VAL A 228 10.67 -4.28 2.52
N ASN A 229 11.84 -4.18 3.15
CA ASN A 229 12.22 -5.06 4.24
C ASN A 229 11.56 -4.61 5.55
N ARG A 230 10.92 -5.52 6.29
CA ARG A 230 10.21 -5.19 7.53
C ARG A 230 11.09 -4.45 8.56
N PRO A 231 12.36 -4.85 8.83
CA PRO A 231 13.23 -4.11 9.73
C PRO A 231 13.54 -2.69 9.24
N GLY A 232 13.80 -2.53 7.94
CA GLY A 232 14.09 -1.22 7.35
C GLY A 232 12.88 -0.29 7.36
N GLY A 233 11.69 -0.79 7.01
CA GLY A 233 10.45 -0.02 7.13
C GLY A 233 10.21 0.47 8.56
N ALA A 234 10.39 -0.40 9.56
CA ALA A 234 10.26 -0.04 10.96
C ALA A 234 11.31 0.98 11.42
N ALA A 235 12.56 0.87 10.93
CA ALA A 235 13.63 1.81 11.25
C ALA A 235 13.35 3.21 10.64
N ILE A 236 12.91 3.27 9.39
CA ILE A 236 12.50 4.53 8.72
C ILE A 236 11.33 5.18 9.47
N GLU A 237 10.30 4.40 9.81
CA GLU A 237 9.12 4.86 10.56
C GLU A 237 9.52 5.43 11.93
N ALA A 238 10.26 4.65 12.72
CA ALA A 238 10.74 5.06 14.04
C ALA A 238 11.59 6.34 13.94
N ARG A 239 12.46 6.44 12.94
CA ARG A 239 13.29 7.62 12.74
C ARG A 239 12.44 8.84 12.36
N LEU A 240 11.48 8.70 11.45
CA LEU A 240 10.57 9.77 11.04
C LEU A 240 9.68 10.27 12.19
N LEU A 241 9.32 9.39 13.12
CA LEU A 241 8.60 9.76 14.35
C LEU A 241 9.51 10.48 15.36
N SER A 242 10.80 10.11 15.42
CA SER A 242 11.78 10.69 16.36
C SER A 242 12.26 12.10 16.01
N VAL A 243 12.19 12.50 14.73
CA VAL A 243 12.57 13.86 14.31
C VAL A 243 11.51 14.89 14.71
N THR A 244 11.88 16.17 14.66
CA THR A 244 10.94 17.25 14.97
C THR A 244 9.73 17.22 14.04
N ARG A 245 8.57 17.71 14.49
CA ARG A 245 7.37 17.78 13.65
C ARG A 245 7.57 18.63 12.40
N ALA A 246 8.35 19.71 12.50
CA ALA A 246 8.69 20.57 11.36
C ALA A 246 9.50 19.78 10.32
N THR A 247 10.57 19.11 10.77
CA THR A 247 11.37 18.21 9.94
C THR A 247 10.53 17.12 9.29
N ARG A 248 9.72 16.39 10.06
CA ARG A 248 8.85 15.33 9.53
C ARG A 248 7.90 15.86 8.45
N ARG A 249 7.24 17.01 8.71
CA ARG A 249 6.32 17.62 7.72
C ARG A 249 7.04 17.94 6.43
N ALA A 250 8.24 18.48 6.53
CA ALA A 250 8.98 18.97 5.39
C ALA A 250 9.61 17.82 4.57
N LEU A 251 10.02 16.73 5.22
CA LEU A 251 10.37 15.46 4.55
C LEU A 251 9.16 14.85 3.82
N ILE A 252 7.99 14.83 4.47
CA ILE A 252 6.76 14.33 3.85
C ILE A 252 6.35 15.21 2.66
N ALA A 253 6.45 16.54 2.79
CA ALA A 253 6.23 17.45 1.68
C ALA A 253 7.17 17.14 0.51
N ALA A 254 8.46 16.94 0.76
CA ALA A 254 9.42 16.58 -0.27
C ALA A 254 9.10 15.25 -0.97
N LEU A 255 8.65 14.24 -0.24
CA LEU A 255 8.18 12.99 -0.85
C LEU A 255 6.94 13.23 -1.72
N VAL A 256 5.98 13.99 -1.23
CA VAL A 256 4.72 14.23 -1.94
C VAL A 256 4.93 15.08 -3.20
N ASP A 257 5.74 16.13 -3.13
CA ASP A 257 5.97 17.07 -4.23
C ASP A 257 6.82 16.46 -5.37
N ARG A 258 7.67 15.47 -5.06
CA ARG A 258 8.45 14.72 -6.08
C ARG A 258 7.56 14.02 -7.12
N ALA A 259 6.35 13.58 -6.76
CA ALA A 259 5.44 12.96 -7.72
C ALA A 259 5.08 13.91 -8.86
N GLN A 260 4.86 15.19 -8.57
CA GLN A 260 4.58 16.21 -9.59
C GLN A 260 5.82 16.51 -10.42
N GLN A 261 7.00 16.54 -9.79
CA GLN A 261 8.25 16.72 -10.51
C GLN A 261 8.47 15.59 -11.54
N PHE A 262 8.16 14.34 -11.20
CA PHE A 262 8.27 13.22 -12.13
C PHE A 262 7.45 13.41 -13.40
N VAL A 263 6.26 14.01 -13.32
CA VAL A 263 5.46 14.37 -14.52
C VAL A 263 6.23 15.29 -15.46
N SER A 264 6.97 16.27 -14.91
CA SER A 264 7.77 17.21 -15.71
C SER A 264 9.00 16.56 -16.35
N LEU A 265 9.52 15.46 -15.77
CA LEU A 265 10.67 14.73 -16.29
C LEU A 265 10.29 13.65 -17.32
N ALA A 266 9.00 13.34 -17.46
CA ALA A 266 8.49 12.26 -18.32
C ALA A 266 8.47 12.64 -19.81
N ASP A 267 9.63 12.97 -20.37
CA ASP A 267 9.80 13.31 -21.79
C ASP A 267 10.73 12.32 -22.51
N GLY A 268 10.34 11.92 -23.73
CA GLY A 268 11.09 10.94 -24.54
C GLY A 268 11.30 9.61 -23.83
N ASP A 269 12.52 9.08 -23.95
CA ASP A 269 12.91 7.77 -23.40
C ASP A 269 12.93 7.74 -21.86
N ARG A 270 12.96 8.91 -21.20
CA ARG A 270 12.95 9.01 -19.72
C ARG A 270 11.62 8.61 -19.10
N ALA A 271 10.55 8.49 -19.90
CA ALA A 271 9.23 8.11 -19.39
C ALA A 271 9.27 6.78 -18.62
N ILE A 272 10.06 5.79 -19.10
CA ILE A 272 10.18 4.46 -18.46
C ILE A 272 10.78 4.60 -17.06
N GLY A 273 11.96 5.23 -16.94
CA GLY A 273 12.60 5.47 -15.64
C GLY A 273 11.76 6.32 -14.70
N VAL A 274 10.96 7.25 -15.23
CA VAL A 274 9.98 8.01 -14.43
C VAL A 274 8.88 7.11 -13.85
N GLY A 275 8.33 6.18 -14.64
CA GLY A 275 7.35 5.20 -14.18
C GLY A 275 7.87 4.37 -12.99
N GLU A 276 9.10 3.87 -13.09
CA GLU A 276 9.79 3.15 -12.00
C GLU A 276 10.02 4.05 -10.77
N SER A 277 10.45 5.29 -10.99
CA SER A 277 10.65 6.27 -9.90
C SER A 277 9.35 6.54 -9.13
N MET A 278 8.25 6.68 -9.86
CA MET A 278 6.92 6.89 -9.30
C MET A 278 6.47 5.68 -8.48
N LEU A 279 6.71 4.46 -9.00
CA LEU A 279 6.46 3.22 -8.27
C LEU A 279 7.25 3.16 -6.97
N TYR A 280 8.55 3.47 -7.00
CA TYR A 280 9.40 3.41 -5.82
C TYR A 280 8.98 4.43 -4.75
N LEU A 281 8.65 5.64 -5.17
CA LEU A 281 8.13 6.68 -4.29
C LEU A 281 6.81 6.27 -3.63
N ILE A 282 5.82 5.88 -4.45
CA ILE A 282 4.49 5.56 -3.95
C ILE A 282 4.54 4.32 -3.08
N TYR A 283 5.21 3.24 -3.51
CA TYR A 283 5.40 2.06 -2.67
C TYR A 283 5.97 2.41 -1.29
N SER A 284 6.95 3.31 -1.23
CA SER A 284 7.57 3.70 0.02
C SER A 284 6.62 4.47 0.94
N VAL A 285 5.88 5.42 0.38
CA VAL A 285 4.92 6.23 1.14
C VAL A 285 3.73 5.40 1.59
N THR A 286 3.19 4.54 0.74
CA THR A 286 2.06 3.66 1.09
C THR A 286 2.45 2.67 2.16
N ARG A 287 3.73 2.25 2.22
CA ARG A 287 4.21 1.39 3.31
C ARG A 287 4.26 2.08 4.67
N LEU A 288 4.55 3.38 4.69
CA LEU A 288 4.63 4.20 5.91
C LEU A 288 3.26 4.79 6.32
N ALA A 289 2.30 4.81 5.40
CA ALA A 289 0.97 5.40 5.60
C ALA A 289 0.13 4.79 6.75
N PRO A 290 0.23 3.49 7.11
CA PRO A 290 -0.58 2.93 8.20
C PRO A 290 -0.33 3.57 9.58
N GLU A 291 0.84 4.18 9.80
CA GLU A 291 1.15 4.87 11.06
C GLU A 291 0.36 6.19 11.17
N PRO A 292 -0.56 6.35 12.16
CA PRO A 292 -1.49 7.47 12.19
C PRO A 292 -0.84 8.86 12.22
N ALA A 293 0.33 9.00 12.86
CA ALA A 293 1.03 10.27 12.90
C ALA A 293 1.61 10.66 11.53
N ILE A 294 2.06 9.67 10.75
CA ILE A 294 2.56 9.86 9.38
C ILE A 294 1.37 10.12 8.44
N TRP A 295 0.30 9.32 8.52
CA TRP A 295 -0.93 9.54 7.75
C TRP A 295 -1.44 10.97 7.89
N LYS A 296 -1.49 11.50 9.12
CA LYS A 296 -1.99 12.85 9.39
C LYS A 296 -1.13 13.94 8.72
N GLU A 297 0.18 13.76 8.65
CA GLU A 297 1.06 14.70 7.96
C GLU A 297 0.99 14.52 6.43
N LEU A 298 0.84 13.29 5.93
CA LEU A 298 0.57 13.00 4.51
C LEU A 298 -0.74 13.66 4.04
N GLN A 299 -1.81 13.50 4.82
CA GLN A 299 -3.13 14.10 4.53
C GLN A 299 -3.05 15.63 4.49
N ARG A 300 -2.23 16.27 5.33
CA ARG A 300 -2.00 17.72 5.26
C ARG A 300 -1.32 18.17 3.99
N GLN A 301 -0.58 17.28 3.34
CA GLN A 301 0.04 17.54 2.03
C GLN A 301 -0.87 17.16 0.86
N ALA A 302 -2.13 16.76 1.12
CA ALA A 302 -3.07 16.27 0.11
C ALA A 302 -2.45 15.19 -0.79
N PHE A 303 -1.73 14.25 -0.17
CA PHE A 303 -0.89 13.31 -0.92
C PHE A 303 -1.68 12.44 -1.91
N LEU A 304 -2.91 12.03 -1.56
CA LEU A 304 -3.76 11.25 -2.46
C LEU A 304 -4.12 12.08 -3.69
N THR A 305 -4.62 13.30 -3.51
CA THR A 305 -4.87 14.21 -4.64
C THR A 305 -3.62 14.40 -5.50
N LYS A 306 -2.48 14.76 -4.90
CA LYS A 306 -1.25 15.05 -5.65
C LYS A 306 -0.71 13.83 -6.40
N TYR A 307 -0.71 12.66 -5.77
CA TYR A 307 -0.26 11.41 -6.41
C TYR A 307 -1.20 10.96 -7.50
N SER A 308 -2.51 10.98 -7.27
CA SER A 308 -3.51 10.62 -8.28
C SER A 308 -3.47 11.55 -9.49
N THR A 309 -3.37 12.86 -9.29
CA THR A 309 -3.22 13.83 -10.38
C THR A 309 -1.92 13.65 -11.14
N ALA A 310 -0.80 13.40 -10.46
CA ALA A 310 0.47 13.17 -11.11
C ALA A 310 0.48 11.86 -11.93
N THR A 311 -0.09 10.79 -11.38
CA THR A 311 -0.29 9.52 -12.10
C THR A 311 -1.18 9.71 -13.32
N LEU A 312 -2.29 10.45 -13.21
CA LEU A 312 -3.16 10.73 -14.37
C LEU A 312 -2.41 11.53 -15.45
N ALA A 313 -1.66 12.55 -15.07
CA ALA A 313 -0.88 13.34 -16.02
C ALA A 313 0.17 12.49 -16.76
N LEU A 314 0.78 11.50 -16.10
CA LEU A 314 1.67 10.52 -16.76
C LEU A 314 0.91 9.64 -17.75
N VAL A 315 -0.27 9.13 -17.37
CA VAL A 315 -1.15 8.34 -18.25
C VAL A 315 -1.52 9.17 -19.48
N GLU A 316 -1.99 10.41 -19.30
CA GLU A 316 -2.41 11.29 -20.39
C GLU A 316 -1.24 11.63 -21.33
N LYS A 317 -0.05 11.94 -20.80
CA LYS A 317 1.16 12.14 -21.61
C LYS A 317 1.52 10.90 -22.42
N ALA A 318 1.43 9.71 -21.82
CA ALA A 318 1.72 8.45 -22.49
C ALA A 318 0.72 8.14 -23.62
N LEU A 319 -0.58 8.37 -23.37
CA LEU A 319 -1.63 8.22 -24.37
C LEU A 319 -1.46 9.21 -25.53
N ALA A 320 -1.19 10.49 -25.23
CA ALA A 320 -0.99 11.52 -26.24
C ALA A 320 0.20 11.23 -27.17
N ARG A 321 1.19 10.47 -26.69
CA ARG A 321 2.37 10.03 -27.45
C ARG A 321 2.24 8.63 -28.05
N GLY A 322 1.12 7.94 -27.82
CA GLY A 322 0.93 6.57 -28.28
C GLY A 322 1.93 5.58 -27.67
N VAL A 323 2.37 5.78 -26.43
CA VAL A 323 3.31 4.87 -25.76
C VAL A 323 2.63 3.51 -25.56
N THR A 324 3.19 2.46 -26.14
CA THR A 324 2.71 1.06 -25.99
C THR A 324 3.67 0.18 -25.19
N ASP A 325 4.85 0.70 -24.80
CA ASP A 325 5.87 -0.07 -24.09
C ASP A 325 5.37 -0.54 -22.72
N LYS A 326 5.35 -1.86 -22.53
CA LYS A 326 4.93 -2.51 -21.29
C LYS A 326 5.81 -2.14 -20.09
N ARG A 327 7.09 -1.80 -20.32
CA ARG A 327 8.03 -1.36 -19.27
C ARG A 327 7.58 -0.05 -18.62
N PHE A 328 6.87 0.81 -19.35
CA PHE A 328 6.28 2.02 -18.79
C PHE A 328 4.96 1.73 -18.07
N TRP A 329 4.05 0.99 -18.72
CA TRP A 329 2.70 0.77 -18.19
C TRP A 329 2.65 -0.16 -16.98
N LYS A 330 3.57 -1.11 -16.84
CA LYS A 330 3.61 -2.04 -15.71
C LYS A 330 3.88 -1.33 -14.37
N PRO A 331 4.90 -0.47 -14.23
CA PRO A 331 5.07 0.33 -13.01
C PRO A 331 3.87 1.24 -12.73
N LEU A 332 3.25 1.81 -13.76
CA LEU A 332 2.12 2.72 -13.60
C LEU A 332 0.84 2.00 -13.15
N SER A 333 0.62 0.76 -13.61
CA SER A 333 -0.47 -0.09 -13.12
C SER A 333 -0.25 -0.48 -11.66
N GLN A 334 0.99 -0.78 -11.26
CA GLN A 334 1.36 -1.05 -9.88
C GLN A 334 1.21 0.19 -8.98
N VAL A 335 1.60 1.38 -9.46
CA VAL A 335 1.36 2.66 -8.79
C VAL A 335 -0.13 2.84 -8.51
N THR A 336 -0.95 2.67 -9.54
CA THR A 336 -2.40 2.84 -9.43
C THR A 336 -3.01 1.86 -8.43
N ALA A 337 -2.61 0.58 -8.51
CA ALA A 337 -2.99 -0.44 -7.55
C ALA A 337 -2.60 -0.04 -6.11
N LEU A 338 -1.35 0.35 -5.86
CA LEU A 338 -0.87 0.73 -4.53
C LEU A 338 -1.64 1.93 -3.96
N LEU A 339 -2.01 2.92 -4.78
CA LEU A 339 -2.83 4.05 -4.33
C LEU A 339 -4.24 3.61 -3.94
N LEU A 340 -4.91 2.78 -4.75
CA LEU A 340 -6.24 2.25 -4.44
C LEU A 340 -6.21 1.47 -3.12
N LEU A 341 -5.21 0.61 -2.95
CA LEU A 341 -5.03 -0.17 -1.75
C LEU A 341 -4.74 0.71 -0.54
N THR A 342 -3.98 1.78 -0.70
CA THR A 342 -3.76 2.74 0.39
C THR A 342 -5.05 3.39 0.82
N CYS A 343 -5.93 3.71 -0.12
CA CYS A 343 -7.27 4.22 0.19
C CYS A 343 -8.12 3.17 0.92
N VAL A 344 -8.12 1.92 0.47
CA VAL A 344 -8.97 0.85 1.04
C VAL A 344 -8.46 0.31 2.38
N ILE A 345 -7.13 0.17 2.50
CA ILE A 345 -6.48 -0.57 3.58
C ILE A 345 -5.89 0.35 4.64
N ALA A 346 -5.14 1.35 4.23
CA ALA A 346 -4.39 2.19 5.18
C ALA A 346 -5.22 3.40 5.66
N ALA A 347 -6.18 3.88 4.87
CA ALA A 347 -6.92 5.08 5.21
C ALA A 347 -7.85 4.86 6.43
N PRO A 348 -7.88 5.80 7.39
CA PRO A 348 -8.84 5.77 8.50
C PRO A 348 -10.31 5.95 8.09
N ASP A 349 -10.55 6.47 6.89
CA ASP A 349 -11.87 6.66 6.24
C ASP A 349 -11.73 6.31 4.75
N PRO A 350 -11.82 5.01 4.39
CA PRO A 350 -11.61 4.57 3.02
C PRO A 350 -12.51 5.25 1.97
N PRO A 351 -13.83 5.41 2.18
CA PRO A 351 -14.63 6.10 1.17
C PRO A 351 -14.26 7.58 1.00
N ALA A 352 -13.86 8.30 2.06
CA ALA A 352 -13.36 9.67 1.89
C ALA A 352 -12.05 9.71 1.10
N ALA A 353 -11.12 8.81 1.40
CA ALA A 353 -9.84 8.70 0.70
C ALA A 353 -10.03 8.31 -0.78
N LEU A 354 -10.93 7.36 -1.08
CA LEU A 354 -11.28 6.99 -2.44
C LEU A 354 -11.94 8.14 -3.19
N ALA A 355 -12.88 8.86 -2.57
CA ALA A 355 -13.50 10.04 -3.17
C ALA A 355 -12.46 11.11 -3.52
N GLU A 356 -11.54 11.42 -2.59
CA GLU A 356 -10.43 12.36 -2.84
C GLU A 356 -9.55 11.91 -4.02
N ALA A 357 -9.18 10.62 -4.07
CA ALA A 357 -8.34 10.08 -5.11
C ALA A 357 -9.06 10.01 -6.48
N PHE A 358 -10.36 9.73 -6.49
CA PHE A 358 -11.20 9.68 -7.70
C PHE A 358 -11.48 11.06 -8.26
N ASP A 359 -11.78 12.04 -7.40
CA ASP A 359 -11.86 13.46 -7.80
C ASP A 359 -10.55 13.95 -8.45
N ALA A 360 -9.43 13.35 -8.04
CA ALA A 360 -8.10 13.62 -8.59
C ALA A 360 -7.73 12.77 -9.83
N GLY A 361 -8.63 11.91 -10.31
CA GLY A 361 -8.50 11.16 -11.56
C GLY A 361 -7.96 9.72 -11.45
N LEU A 362 -7.82 9.17 -10.24
CA LEU A 362 -7.27 7.82 -10.06
C LEU A 362 -8.10 6.73 -10.72
N PHE A 363 -9.42 6.91 -10.81
CA PHE A 363 -10.30 5.95 -11.47
C PHE A 363 -9.95 5.82 -12.97
N LEU A 364 -9.73 6.93 -13.67
CA LEU A 364 -9.26 6.89 -15.06
C LEU A 364 -7.90 6.17 -15.18
N CYS A 365 -6.95 6.44 -14.26
CA CYS A 365 -5.68 5.71 -14.24
C CYS A 365 -5.91 4.20 -14.16
N MET A 366 -6.82 3.76 -13.29
CA MET A 366 -7.16 2.35 -13.12
C MET A 366 -7.69 1.77 -14.44
N LEU A 367 -8.59 2.47 -15.11
CA LEU A 367 -9.12 2.02 -16.40
C LEU A 367 -8.00 1.89 -17.44
N PHE A 368 -7.17 2.93 -17.62
CA PHE A 368 -6.10 2.91 -18.63
C PHE A 368 -5.01 1.87 -18.34
N CYS A 369 -4.72 1.63 -17.07
CA CYS A 369 -3.72 0.65 -16.65
C CYS A 369 -4.23 -0.79 -16.62
N LEU A 370 -5.56 -1.02 -16.70
CA LEU A 370 -6.16 -2.35 -16.58
C LEU A 370 -5.59 -3.39 -17.58
N PRO A 371 -5.39 -3.09 -18.88
CA PRO A 371 -4.76 -4.03 -19.83
C PRO A 371 -3.35 -4.48 -19.44
N TYR A 372 -2.64 -3.65 -18.70
CA TYR A 372 -1.25 -3.88 -18.27
C TYR A 372 -1.17 -4.43 -16.85
N SER A 373 -2.31 -4.62 -16.20
CA SER A 373 -2.39 -5.18 -14.85
C SER A 373 -2.43 -6.71 -14.85
N ALA A 374 -2.65 -7.39 -15.99
CA ALA A 374 -2.81 -8.84 -16.05
C ALA A 374 -1.67 -9.62 -15.35
N ASP A 375 -0.42 -9.16 -15.47
CA ASP A 375 0.72 -9.78 -14.77
C ASP A 375 0.70 -9.54 -13.27
N VAL A 376 0.20 -8.37 -12.83
CA VAL A 376 0.02 -8.02 -11.41
C VAL A 376 -1.14 -8.81 -10.81
N MET A 377 -2.20 -9.00 -11.59
CA MET A 377 -3.46 -9.67 -11.22
C MET A 377 -3.30 -11.19 -11.11
N ARG A 378 -2.17 -11.76 -11.53
CA ARG A 378 -1.83 -13.19 -11.34
C ARG A 378 -1.46 -13.54 -9.91
N VAL A 379 -1.26 -12.57 -9.01
CA VAL A 379 -1.09 -12.84 -7.58
C VAL A 379 -2.45 -13.25 -7.00
N PRO A 380 -2.64 -14.51 -6.56
CA PRO A 380 -3.94 -14.98 -6.08
C PRO A 380 -4.45 -14.15 -4.90
N GLY A 381 -5.70 -13.71 -4.97
CA GLY A 381 -6.39 -13.04 -3.86
C GLY A 381 -6.27 -11.52 -3.83
N TYR A 382 -5.71 -10.88 -4.86
CA TYR A 382 -5.53 -9.43 -4.83
C TYR A 382 -5.81 -8.76 -6.17
N LEU A 383 -7.01 -8.21 -6.30
CA LEU A 383 -7.43 -7.43 -7.46
C LEU A 383 -7.89 -6.08 -6.93
N PRO A 384 -7.02 -5.05 -6.93
CA PRO A 384 -7.37 -3.71 -6.46
C PRO A 384 -8.70 -3.17 -7.03
N PRO A 385 -9.06 -3.47 -8.31
CA PRO A 385 -10.38 -3.13 -8.79
C PRO A 385 -11.52 -3.81 -8.00
N ARG A 386 -11.41 -5.07 -7.59
CA ARG A 386 -12.46 -5.71 -6.78
C ARG A 386 -12.57 -5.13 -5.38
N ASP A 387 -11.43 -4.81 -4.76
CA ASP A 387 -11.40 -4.26 -3.38
C ASP A 387 -12.05 -2.88 -3.27
N VAL A 388 -12.14 -2.16 -4.39
CA VAL A 388 -12.74 -0.82 -4.48
C VAL A 388 -14.25 -0.88 -4.74
N MET A 389 -14.74 -1.93 -5.39
CA MET A 389 -16.16 -2.07 -5.78
C MET A 389 -17.16 -1.86 -4.63
N PRO A 390 -16.94 -2.40 -3.41
CA PRO A 390 -17.88 -2.20 -2.31
C PRO A 390 -18.08 -0.72 -1.94
N TYR A 391 -17.07 0.11 -2.21
CA TYR A 391 -17.08 1.54 -1.88
C TYR A 391 -17.69 2.42 -2.97
N LEU A 392 -17.90 1.92 -4.20
CA LEU A 392 -18.55 2.68 -5.28
C LEU A 392 -19.99 3.10 -4.97
N ARG A 393 -20.55 2.52 -3.90
CA ARG A 393 -21.90 2.73 -3.41
C ARG A 393 -21.97 3.82 -2.36
N ASP A 394 -20.83 4.22 -1.81
CA ASP A 394 -20.76 5.40 -0.95
C ASP A 394 -20.99 6.63 -1.81
N ARG A 395 -21.95 7.46 -1.40
CA ARG A 395 -22.35 8.66 -2.14
C ARG A 395 -21.19 9.61 -2.43
N ARG A 396 -20.19 9.69 -1.56
CA ARG A 396 -19.00 10.53 -1.76
C ARG A 396 -18.15 9.99 -2.91
N VAL A 397 -17.92 8.68 -2.92
CA VAL A 397 -17.12 8.00 -3.95
C VAL A 397 -17.84 8.07 -5.30
N TYR A 398 -19.14 7.75 -5.33
CA TYR A 398 -19.95 7.87 -6.54
C TYR A 398 -19.98 9.31 -7.05
N GLY A 399 -20.23 10.29 -6.17
CA GLY A 399 -20.24 11.71 -6.54
C GLY A 399 -18.92 12.17 -7.17
N ALA A 400 -17.78 11.70 -6.66
CA ALA A 400 -16.47 11.98 -7.23
C ALA A 400 -16.30 11.40 -8.64
N LEU A 401 -16.79 10.18 -8.87
CA LEU A 401 -16.77 9.54 -10.20
C LEU A 401 -17.63 10.29 -11.22
N SER A 402 -18.85 10.66 -10.83
CA SER A 402 -19.78 11.34 -11.72
C SER A 402 -19.31 12.75 -12.10
N LYS A 403 -18.61 13.45 -11.21
CA LYS A 403 -18.23 14.87 -11.42
C LYS A 403 -17.28 15.08 -12.61
N ARG A 404 -16.42 14.11 -12.93
CA ARG A 404 -15.36 14.25 -13.95
C ARG A 404 -15.73 13.74 -15.34
N GLY A 405 -16.90 13.13 -15.49
CA GLY A 405 -17.25 12.41 -16.72
C GLY A 405 -16.51 11.07 -16.86
N ASP A 406 -15.98 10.53 -15.75
CA ASP A 406 -15.16 9.32 -15.75
C ASP A 406 -16.01 8.08 -16.08
N LEU A 407 -17.30 8.11 -15.74
CA LEU A 407 -18.26 7.05 -16.03
C LEU A 407 -18.55 6.94 -17.52
N GLU A 408 -18.75 8.06 -18.20
CA GLU A 408 -19.01 8.13 -19.64
C GLU A 408 -17.82 7.58 -20.42
N ARG A 409 -16.59 7.95 -20.00
CA ARG A 409 -15.35 7.39 -20.58
C ARG A 409 -15.22 5.90 -20.33
N PHE A 410 -15.67 5.43 -19.18
CA PHE A 410 -15.69 4.00 -18.86
C PHE A 410 -16.63 3.22 -19.78
N TYR A 411 -17.86 3.72 -19.98
CA TYR A 411 -18.85 3.11 -20.86
C TYR A 411 -18.49 3.19 -22.35
N ALA A 412 -17.78 4.24 -22.77
CA ALA A 412 -17.36 4.42 -24.16
C ALA A 412 -16.24 3.44 -24.60
N ARG A 413 -15.61 2.73 -23.65
CA ARG A 413 -14.46 1.89 -23.94
C ARG A 413 -14.87 0.56 -24.57
N GLN A 414 -14.32 0.27 -25.75
CA GLN A 414 -14.53 -0.97 -26.48
C GLN A 414 -13.19 -1.73 -26.66
N GLY A 415 -13.26 -3.03 -26.96
CA GLY A 415 -12.09 -3.83 -27.36
C GLY A 415 -11.16 -4.25 -26.22
N LEU A 416 -11.70 -4.56 -25.04
CA LEU A 416 -10.92 -5.17 -23.96
C LEU A 416 -10.78 -6.68 -24.17
N ASP A 417 -9.72 -7.26 -23.59
CA ASP A 417 -9.55 -8.72 -23.48
C ASP A 417 -10.75 -9.32 -22.72
N GLU A 418 -11.23 -10.51 -23.13
CA GLU A 418 -12.38 -11.22 -22.52
C GLU A 418 -12.25 -11.33 -20.99
N SER A 419 -11.03 -11.55 -20.49
CA SER A 419 -10.77 -11.63 -19.04
C SER A 419 -11.07 -10.31 -18.31
N LEU A 420 -10.81 -9.17 -18.96
CA LEU A 420 -11.07 -7.83 -18.42
C LEU A 420 -12.51 -7.40 -18.64
N GLU A 421 -13.16 -7.88 -19.71
CA GLU A 421 -14.56 -7.63 -19.99
C GLU A 421 -15.45 -8.06 -18.82
N SER A 422 -15.17 -9.23 -18.23
CA SER A 422 -15.88 -9.70 -17.03
C SER A 422 -15.78 -8.75 -15.83
N VAL A 423 -14.59 -8.18 -15.60
CA VAL A 423 -14.35 -7.22 -14.51
C VAL A 423 -15.02 -5.89 -14.82
N CYS A 424 -14.93 -5.41 -16.06
CA CYS A 424 -15.58 -4.18 -16.49
C CYS A 424 -17.10 -4.29 -16.41
N LYS A 425 -17.68 -5.41 -16.84
CA LYS A 425 -19.11 -5.68 -16.71
C LYS A 425 -19.57 -5.61 -15.25
N LEU A 426 -18.83 -6.24 -14.34
CA LEU A 426 -19.13 -6.16 -12.90
C LEU A 426 -19.09 -4.72 -12.37
N TYR A 427 -18.13 -3.91 -12.84
CA TYR A 427 -18.08 -2.47 -12.53
C TYR A 427 -19.29 -1.72 -13.09
N GLN A 428 -19.66 -1.98 -14.34
CA GLN A 428 -20.82 -1.37 -15.00
C GLN A 428 -22.11 -1.70 -14.24
N ASP A 429 -22.28 -2.94 -13.81
CA ASP A 429 -23.42 -3.39 -13.02
C ASP A 429 -23.49 -2.62 -11.69
N VAL A 430 -22.39 -2.57 -10.94
CA VAL A 430 -22.34 -1.81 -9.66
C VAL A 430 -22.61 -0.33 -9.85
N ILE A 431 -21.98 0.29 -10.84
CA ILE A 431 -22.13 1.72 -11.12
C ILE A 431 -23.55 2.03 -11.57
N SER A 432 -24.18 1.18 -12.39
CA SER A 432 -25.56 1.38 -12.85
C SER A 432 -26.55 1.35 -11.69
N VAL A 433 -26.38 0.41 -10.75
CA VAL A 433 -27.20 0.36 -9.53
C VAL A 433 -26.93 1.59 -8.66
N ALA A 434 -25.66 1.97 -8.47
CA ALA A 434 -25.30 3.17 -7.72
C ALA A 434 -25.87 4.45 -8.36
N GLN A 435 -25.89 4.54 -9.69
CA GLN A 435 -26.45 5.66 -10.45
C GLN A 435 -27.96 5.78 -10.28
N ALA A 436 -28.68 4.66 -10.40
CA ALA A 436 -30.12 4.65 -10.15
C ALA A 436 -30.45 5.09 -8.71
N VAL A 437 -29.66 4.64 -7.73
CA VAL A 437 -29.86 4.96 -6.30
C VAL A 437 -29.48 6.41 -5.97
N LEU A 438 -28.27 6.82 -6.35
CA LEU A 438 -27.64 8.04 -5.86
C LEU A 438 -27.84 9.24 -6.79
N GLY A 439 -28.03 8.97 -8.09
CA GLY A 439 -28.28 9.97 -9.14
C GLY A 439 -29.77 10.29 -9.28
N GLU A 440 -30.59 9.29 -9.59
CA GLU A 440 -31.98 9.50 -10.01
C GLU A 440 -32.98 9.53 -8.84
N ARG A 441 -32.73 8.78 -7.77
CA ARG A 441 -33.73 8.46 -6.74
C ARG A 441 -33.63 9.33 -5.48
N ARG A 442 -33.48 10.64 -5.62
CA ARG A 442 -33.35 11.55 -4.45
C ARG A 442 -34.60 11.62 -3.57
N ASP A 443 -35.78 11.39 -4.14
CA ASP A 443 -37.04 11.74 -3.47
C ASP A 443 -37.91 10.53 -3.07
N SER A 444 -37.47 9.29 -3.32
CA SER A 444 -38.23 8.12 -2.87
C SER A 444 -38.10 7.95 -1.35
N PRO A 445 -39.21 7.87 -0.60
CA PRO A 445 -39.14 7.56 0.82
C PRO A 445 -38.50 6.20 1.08
N ILE A 446 -37.63 6.16 2.08
CA ILE A 446 -36.99 4.93 2.56
C ILE A 446 -37.50 4.66 3.98
N SER A 447 -38.08 3.49 4.22
CA SER A 447 -38.45 3.07 5.57
C SER A 447 -37.22 2.57 6.33
N LEU A 448 -36.87 3.27 7.41
CA LEU A 448 -35.76 2.91 8.31
C LEU A 448 -36.21 2.58 9.73
N CYS A 449 -37.49 2.31 9.96
CA CYS A 449 -37.98 2.00 11.30
C CYS A 449 -37.52 0.60 11.72
N PHE A 450 -36.83 0.52 12.86
CA PHE A 450 -36.39 -0.71 13.50
C PHE A 450 -37.52 -1.45 14.21
N ASN A 451 -38.60 -0.76 14.54
CA ASN A 451 -39.78 -1.39 15.12
C ASN A 451 -40.50 -2.18 14.02
N LEU A 452 -40.49 -3.49 14.16
CA LEU A 452 -41.03 -4.43 13.17
C LEU A 452 -42.56 -4.41 13.11
N ASN A 453 -43.23 -3.98 14.18
CA ASN A 453 -44.68 -3.84 14.23
C ASN A 453 -45.16 -2.58 13.49
N HIS A 454 -44.29 -1.56 13.36
CA HIS A 454 -44.63 -0.31 12.66
C HIS A 454 -44.85 -0.51 11.15
N ALA A 455 -44.13 -1.45 10.53
CA ALA A 455 -44.30 -1.76 9.11
C ALA A 455 -45.72 -2.27 8.78
N THR A 456 -46.41 -2.80 9.79
CA THR A 456 -47.70 -3.45 9.61
C THR A 456 -48.85 -2.43 9.61
N THR A 457 -48.73 -1.32 10.36
CA THR A 457 -49.79 -0.31 10.55
C THR A 457 -49.75 0.85 9.55
N PHE A 458 -48.73 0.90 8.68
CA PHE A 458 -48.61 1.96 7.68
C PHE A 458 -49.63 1.76 6.56
N VAL A 459 -50.70 2.56 6.58
CA VAL A 459 -51.67 2.65 5.48
C VAL A 459 -50.98 3.38 4.31
N PRO A 460 -50.87 2.75 3.11
CA PRO A 460 -50.19 3.32 1.94
C PRO A 460 -50.69 4.71 1.52
N ASP A 461 -51.95 5.03 1.84
CA ASP A 461 -52.60 6.28 1.42
C ASP A 461 -52.07 7.54 2.13
N SER A 462 -51.37 7.39 3.26
CA SER A 462 -50.65 8.51 3.86
C SER A 462 -49.23 8.59 3.28
N GLN A 463 -49.12 9.13 2.07
CA GLN A 463 -47.89 9.41 1.29
C GLN A 463 -46.84 10.27 2.00
N THR A 464 -46.90 10.49 3.31
CA THR A 464 -45.84 11.20 4.02
C THR A 464 -44.68 10.24 4.21
N ALA A 465 -43.83 10.18 3.19
CA ALA A 465 -42.40 9.95 3.35
C ALA A 465 -41.96 10.49 4.72
N VAL A 466 -41.47 9.61 5.61
CA VAL A 466 -40.93 10.10 6.87
C VAL A 466 -39.70 10.90 6.51
N ASP A 467 -39.84 12.23 6.57
CA ASP A 467 -38.75 13.17 6.38
C ASP A 467 -37.53 12.65 7.17
N PRO A 468 -36.38 12.44 6.51
CA PRO A 468 -35.16 11.98 7.19
C PRO A 468 -34.83 12.80 8.44
N ALA A 469 -35.20 14.09 8.49
CA ALA A 469 -35.03 14.94 9.66
C ALA A 469 -35.87 14.52 10.88
N ARG A 470 -36.95 13.74 10.68
CA ARG A 470 -37.82 13.21 11.74
C ARG A 470 -37.36 11.85 12.28
N LEU A 471 -36.45 11.17 11.59
CA LEU A 471 -35.94 9.88 12.03
C LEU A 471 -35.08 10.04 13.29
N LYS A 472 -35.39 9.25 14.32
CA LYS A 472 -34.70 9.24 15.61
C LYS A 472 -33.75 8.05 15.66
N THR A 473 -32.46 8.31 15.80
CA THR A 473 -31.48 7.26 16.05
C THR A 473 -31.31 7.07 17.56
N CYS A 474 -31.30 5.82 18.04
CA CYS A 474 -31.05 5.52 19.45
C CYS A 474 -29.72 6.15 19.90
N SER A 475 -29.77 7.01 20.91
CA SER A 475 -28.62 7.78 21.40
C SER A 475 -27.53 6.93 22.06
N LYS A 476 -27.84 5.67 22.41
CA LYS A 476 -26.91 4.76 23.09
C LYS A 476 -26.15 3.87 22.10
N CYS A 477 -26.86 3.12 21.25
CA CYS A 477 -26.23 2.20 20.31
C CYS A 477 -25.89 2.85 18.96
N HIS A 478 -26.61 3.90 18.56
CA HIS A 478 -26.57 4.51 17.23
C HIS A 478 -26.86 3.56 16.05
N ILE A 479 -27.28 2.32 16.32
CA ILE A 479 -27.62 1.31 15.29
C ILE A 479 -29.11 1.36 14.97
N ALA A 480 -29.98 1.34 15.99
CA ALA A 480 -31.42 1.41 15.78
C ALA A 480 -31.90 2.81 15.40
N THR A 481 -32.76 2.88 14.40
CA THR A 481 -33.42 4.09 13.90
C THR A 481 -34.94 3.92 13.94
N TYR A 482 -35.66 4.95 14.33
CA TYR A 482 -37.11 4.92 14.50
C TYR A 482 -37.76 6.11 13.81
N CYS A 483 -38.95 5.92 13.26
CA CYS A 483 -39.75 7.01 12.69
C CYS A 483 -40.36 7.94 13.75
N SER A 484 -40.52 7.44 14.98
CA SER A 484 -41.17 8.16 16.08
C SER A 484 -40.65 7.70 17.44
N GLN A 485 -41.00 8.47 18.49
CA GLN A 485 -40.71 8.09 19.87
C GLN A 485 -41.50 6.84 20.28
N ALA A 486 -42.78 6.76 19.90
CA ALA A 486 -43.64 5.63 20.23
C ALA A 486 -43.07 4.32 19.68
N CYS A 487 -42.58 4.33 18.43
CA CYS A 487 -41.96 3.15 17.85
C CYS A 487 -40.68 2.73 18.58
N GLN A 488 -39.90 3.69 19.08
CA GLN A 488 -38.73 3.40 19.89
C GLN A 488 -39.12 2.77 21.23
N GLU A 489 -40.14 3.28 21.91
CA GLU A 489 -40.59 2.78 23.22
C GLU A 489 -41.16 1.37 23.14
N GLU A 490 -41.98 1.11 22.12
CA GLU A 490 -42.52 -0.23 21.85
C GLU A 490 -41.40 -1.23 21.55
N ASP A 491 -40.49 -0.91 20.62
CA ASP A 491 -39.36 -1.79 20.30
C ASP A 491 -38.41 -1.95 21.49
N TRP A 492 -38.25 -0.90 22.32
CA TRP A 492 -37.49 -0.95 23.56
C TRP A 492 -38.04 -1.98 24.53
N ALA A 493 -39.35 -1.97 24.77
CA ALA A 493 -40.01 -2.94 25.64
C ALA A 493 -39.94 -4.36 25.06
N ALA A 494 -40.11 -4.47 23.75
CA ALA A 494 -40.22 -5.75 23.05
C ALA A 494 -38.88 -6.48 22.91
N LEU A 495 -37.80 -5.77 22.51
CA LEU A 495 -36.51 -6.39 22.18
C LEU A 495 -35.29 -5.47 22.34
N HIS A 496 -35.35 -4.20 21.92
CA HIS A 496 -34.16 -3.33 21.80
C HIS A 496 -33.38 -3.17 23.11
N ASN A 497 -34.05 -3.20 24.27
CA ASN A 497 -33.36 -3.08 25.56
C ASN A 497 -32.27 -4.16 25.79
N ARG A 498 -32.44 -5.35 25.19
CA ARG A 498 -31.54 -6.50 25.35
C ARG A 498 -30.30 -6.37 24.47
N GLU A 499 -30.49 -5.97 23.21
CA GLU A 499 -29.43 -5.81 22.21
C GLU A 499 -28.66 -4.47 22.36
N CYS A 500 -29.31 -3.42 22.87
CA CYS A 500 -28.77 -2.06 22.86
C CYS A 500 -27.42 -1.98 23.60
N ARG A 501 -27.22 -2.75 24.67
CA ARG A 501 -25.96 -2.75 25.43
C ARG A 501 -24.80 -3.33 24.62
N ALA A 502 -25.00 -4.47 23.96
CA ALA A 502 -23.99 -5.11 23.12
C ALA A 502 -23.68 -4.24 21.89
N ALA A 503 -24.71 -3.77 21.21
CA ALA A 503 -24.61 -2.84 20.08
C ALA A 503 -23.89 -1.54 20.46
N ALA A 504 -24.17 -0.98 21.65
CA ALA A 504 -23.48 0.19 22.14
C ALA A 504 -22.02 -0.09 22.48
N ALA A 505 -21.71 -1.23 23.11
CA ALA A 505 -20.32 -1.60 23.39
C ALA A 505 -19.50 -1.72 22.11
N GLN A 506 -20.06 -2.37 21.08
CA GLN A 506 -19.49 -2.38 19.73
C GLN A 506 -19.33 -0.95 19.22
N HIS A 507 -20.37 -0.12 19.23
CA HIS A 507 -20.31 1.28 18.82
C HIS A 507 -19.17 2.07 19.50
N TYR A 508 -18.99 1.95 20.82
CA TYR A 508 -17.95 2.65 21.55
C TYR A 508 -16.54 2.15 21.24
N GLN A 509 -16.36 0.84 21.09
CA GLN A 509 -15.10 0.28 20.58
C GLN A 509 -14.79 0.84 19.18
N HIS A 510 -15.84 1.10 18.39
CA HIS A 510 -15.75 1.57 17.02
C HIS A 510 -15.64 3.09 16.89
N ARG A 511 -15.88 3.86 17.97
CA ARG A 511 -15.79 5.33 17.94
C ARG A 511 -14.42 5.85 17.47
N ARG A 512 -13.38 5.04 17.68
CA ARG A 512 -12.00 5.30 17.28
C ARG A 512 -11.76 5.26 15.77
N VAL A 513 -12.61 4.56 15.00
CA VAL A 513 -12.51 4.49 13.53
C VAL A 513 -13.51 5.48 12.93
N LYS A 514 -13.02 6.48 12.18
CA LYS A 514 -13.84 7.58 11.65
C LYS A 514 -14.84 7.12 10.57
N ALA A 515 -14.58 5.98 9.92
CA ALA A 515 -15.38 5.38 8.83
C ALA A 515 -16.67 4.64 9.26
N THR A 516 -17.34 5.04 10.34
CA THR A 516 -18.44 4.21 10.88
C THR A 516 -19.79 4.55 10.25
N PRO A 517 -20.75 3.59 10.19
CA PRO A 517 -22.07 3.76 9.56
C PRO A 517 -23.00 4.52 10.52
N ARG A 518 -22.49 5.66 11.01
CA ARG A 518 -23.12 6.46 12.07
C ARG A 518 -24.16 7.39 11.51
N SER A 519 -23.96 7.86 10.28
CA SER A 519 -24.93 8.77 9.68
C SER A 519 -26.16 7.97 9.28
N LEU A 520 -27.30 8.53 9.64
CA LEU A 520 -28.59 8.10 9.13
C LEU A 520 -28.56 7.96 7.60
N GLN A 521 -27.86 8.88 6.93
CA GLN A 521 -27.67 8.88 5.48
C GLN A 521 -27.05 7.59 4.95
N VAL A 522 -26.00 7.05 5.59
CA VAL A 522 -25.36 5.80 5.11
C VAL A 522 -26.33 4.62 5.21
N LYS A 523 -27.16 4.56 6.26
CA LYS A 523 -28.20 3.52 6.39
C LYS A 523 -29.26 3.66 5.31
N MET A 524 -29.67 4.89 5.00
CA MET A 524 -30.58 5.18 3.90
C MET A 524 -29.98 4.72 2.57
N ASP A 525 -28.73 5.08 2.30
CA ASP A 525 -28.03 4.71 1.07
C ASP A 525 -27.94 3.19 0.92
N TYR A 526 -27.67 2.44 2.00
CA TYR A 526 -27.67 0.98 1.96
C TYR A 526 -29.04 0.39 1.65
N ILE A 527 -30.12 0.87 2.29
CA ILE A 527 -31.47 0.36 2.00
C ILE A 527 -31.90 0.71 0.58
N ALA A 528 -31.66 1.94 0.14
CA ALA A 528 -31.93 2.34 -1.24
C ALA A 528 -31.19 1.44 -2.24
N TYR A 529 -29.95 1.06 -1.91
CA TYR A 529 -29.18 0.13 -2.71
C TYR A 529 -29.78 -1.29 -2.70
N VAL A 530 -30.20 -1.79 -1.54
CA VAL A 530 -30.90 -3.09 -1.44
C VAL A 530 -32.19 -3.09 -2.26
N GLU A 531 -33.00 -2.03 -2.17
CA GLU A 531 -34.21 -1.87 -2.98
C GLU A 531 -33.90 -1.88 -4.47
N GLN A 532 -32.91 -1.09 -4.91
CA GLN A 532 -32.57 -1.03 -6.33
C GLN A 532 -32.00 -2.36 -6.84
N ALA A 533 -31.12 -2.99 -6.08
CA ALA A 533 -30.60 -4.31 -6.42
C ALA A 533 -31.75 -5.31 -6.57
N MET A 534 -32.67 -5.36 -5.62
CA MET A 534 -33.86 -6.21 -5.72
C MET A 534 -34.68 -5.93 -6.97
N ASN A 535 -34.94 -4.66 -7.29
CA ASN A 535 -35.71 -4.31 -8.46
C ASN A 535 -35.01 -4.69 -9.78
N VAL A 536 -33.69 -4.57 -9.85
CA VAL A 536 -32.91 -4.99 -11.02
C VAL A 536 -32.88 -6.52 -11.16
N TYR A 537 -32.59 -7.24 -10.06
CA TYR A 537 -32.35 -8.69 -10.12
C TYR A 537 -33.64 -9.53 -10.07
N SER A 538 -34.73 -9.03 -9.49
CA SER A 538 -36.01 -9.76 -9.42
C SER A 538 -36.72 -9.88 -10.78
N MET A 539 -36.40 -9.01 -11.74
CA MET A 539 -37.10 -8.93 -13.02
C MET A 539 -36.63 -9.93 -14.08
N ASN A 540 -35.55 -10.67 -13.81
CA ASN A 540 -35.02 -11.64 -14.76
C ASN A 540 -34.71 -13.00 -14.10
N PRO A 541 -35.73 -13.75 -13.65
CA PRO A 541 -35.53 -15.05 -12.99
C PRO A 541 -34.83 -16.09 -13.90
N ASN A 542 -34.88 -15.91 -15.22
CA ASN A 542 -34.21 -16.77 -16.21
C ASN A 542 -32.72 -16.41 -16.42
N GLN A 543 -32.25 -15.24 -15.97
CA GLN A 543 -30.82 -15.00 -15.70
C GLN A 543 -30.45 -15.59 -14.34
N THR A 544 -30.78 -16.87 -14.13
CA THR A 544 -30.43 -17.61 -12.91
C THR A 544 -28.92 -17.83 -12.92
N PHE A 545 -28.18 -16.86 -12.37
CA PHE A 545 -26.76 -16.99 -12.02
C PHE A 545 -26.61 -18.23 -11.16
N GLY A 546 -25.66 -19.09 -11.56
CA GLY A 546 -25.48 -20.47 -11.10
C GLY A 546 -26.30 -20.83 -9.87
N THR A 547 -27.46 -21.43 -10.07
CA THR A 547 -28.16 -22.16 -9.02
C THR A 547 -27.16 -23.22 -8.54
N LEU A 548 -26.43 -22.92 -7.47
CA LEU A 548 -25.96 -23.95 -6.56
C LEU A 548 -27.25 -24.61 -6.12
N ALA A 549 -27.60 -25.71 -6.80
CA ALA A 549 -28.74 -26.53 -6.46
C ALA A 549 -28.53 -26.94 -5.00
N VAL A 550 -29.11 -26.17 -4.08
CA VAL A 550 -29.18 -26.50 -2.68
C VAL A 550 -30.04 -27.76 -2.66
N LYS A 551 -29.35 -28.92 -2.62
CA LYS A 551 -30.00 -30.22 -2.52
C LYS A 551 -30.83 -30.18 -1.24
N LYS A 552 -32.14 -29.99 -1.42
CA LYS A 552 -33.18 -30.16 -0.39
C LYS A 552 -32.82 -31.33 0.52
N ARG A 553 -32.46 -31.05 1.77
CA ARG A 553 -32.39 -32.06 2.83
C ARG A 553 -33.04 -31.54 4.10
N ILE A 554 -34.18 -32.18 4.38
CA ILE A 554 -34.76 -32.55 5.68
C ILE A 554 -35.56 -31.45 6.43
N GLY A 555 -36.89 -31.60 6.29
CA GLY A 555 -37.96 -31.47 7.28
C GLY A 555 -37.82 -30.52 8.47
N LEU A 556 -38.46 -29.36 8.36
CA LEU A 556 -38.91 -28.49 9.47
C LEU A 556 -40.32 -27.94 9.15
N PRO A 557 -41.12 -27.55 10.15
CA PRO A 557 -42.59 -27.44 10.05
C PRO A 557 -43.10 -26.04 9.64
N TYR A 558 -42.55 -25.43 8.59
CA TYR A 558 -43.06 -24.18 8.03
C TYR A 558 -43.61 -24.44 6.63
N GLU A 559 -44.93 -24.62 6.47
CA GLU A 559 -45.48 -25.27 5.27
C GLU A 559 -45.40 -24.46 3.95
N GLN A 560 -45.03 -23.17 3.97
CA GLN A 560 -44.75 -22.39 2.76
C GLN A 560 -43.61 -21.39 3.02
N GLY A 561 -42.38 -21.82 2.74
CA GLY A 561 -41.16 -21.04 3.05
C GLY A 561 -41.09 -19.72 2.27
N LEU A 562 -41.06 -18.60 2.99
CA LEU A 562 -40.78 -17.29 2.39
C LEU A 562 -39.32 -17.26 1.90
N PRO A 563 -39.04 -16.78 0.68
CA PRO A 563 -37.68 -16.75 0.15
C PRO A 563 -36.83 -15.66 0.84
N VAL A 564 -35.56 -15.95 1.11
CA VAL A 564 -34.54 -14.95 1.44
C VAL A 564 -33.58 -14.79 0.28
N PHE A 565 -33.43 -13.55 -0.19
CA PHE A 565 -32.38 -13.18 -1.11
C PHE A 565 -31.18 -12.70 -0.32
N VAL A 566 -30.00 -13.22 -0.63
CA VAL A 566 -28.76 -12.81 0.02
C VAL A 566 -27.87 -12.14 -1.01
N PHE A 567 -27.57 -10.86 -0.76
CA PHE A 567 -26.58 -10.12 -1.53
C PHE A 567 -25.29 -9.97 -0.74
N ASP A 568 -24.24 -10.65 -1.18
CA ASP A 568 -22.91 -10.45 -0.61
C ASP A 568 -22.17 -9.35 -1.37
N PHE A 569 -22.44 -8.10 -0.98
CA PHE A 569 -21.84 -6.96 -1.62
C PHE A 569 -20.41 -6.66 -1.18
N VAL A 570 -19.93 -7.36 -0.15
CA VAL A 570 -18.52 -7.34 0.27
C VAL A 570 -17.68 -8.13 -0.73
N ASN A 571 -18.09 -9.36 -1.02
CA ASN A 571 -17.35 -10.24 -1.93
C ASN A 571 -17.79 -10.11 -3.39
N MET A 572 -18.75 -9.22 -3.67
CA MET A 572 -19.33 -9.03 -4.99
C MET A 572 -19.81 -10.36 -5.59
N ARG A 573 -20.33 -11.25 -4.74
CA ARG A 573 -20.94 -12.49 -5.20
C ARG A 573 -22.35 -12.18 -5.69
N ASP A 574 -22.76 -12.89 -6.72
CA ASP A 574 -24.10 -12.80 -7.28
C ASP A 574 -25.16 -13.01 -6.18
N ALA A 575 -26.34 -12.42 -6.40
CA ALA A 575 -27.51 -12.65 -5.56
C ALA A 575 -27.75 -14.16 -5.45
N SER A 576 -27.69 -14.68 -4.23
CA SER A 576 -27.98 -16.08 -3.96
C SER A 576 -29.36 -16.18 -3.32
N VAL A 577 -30.22 -17.06 -3.83
CA VAL A 577 -31.55 -17.29 -3.27
C VAL A 577 -31.48 -18.50 -2.35
N TYR A 578 -31.91 -18.32 -1.11
CA TYR A 578 -31.96 -19.37 -0.11
C TYR A 578 -33.36 -19.55 0.44
N ASP A 579 -33.70 -20.80 0.76
CA ASP A 579 -34.90 -21.14 1.50
C ASP A 579 -34.64 -20.87 3.00
N LEU A 580 -35.54 -20.14 3.67
CA LEU A 580 -35.48 -19.89 5.12
C LEU A 580 -35.35 -21.18 5.95
N GLN A 581 -35.87 -22.30 5.43
CA GLN A 581 -35.77 -23.60 6.10
C GLN A 581 -34.33 -24.13 6.14
N ASP A 582 -33.47 -23.70 5.22
CA ASP A 582 -32.05 -24.04 5.25
C ASP A 582 -31.32 -23.12 6.24
N LYS A 583 -31.42 -23.45 7.53
CA LYS A 583 -30.66 -22.74 8.58
C LYS A 583 -29.16 -22.71 8.26
N LYS A 584 -28.62 -23.67 7.49
CA LYS A 584 -27.20 -23.65 7.06
C LYS A 584 -26.89 -22.60 6.00
N ALA A 585 -27.86 -22.19 5.20
CA ALA A 585 -27.71 -21.10 4.25
C ALA A 585 -27.60 -19.74 4.96
N LEU A 586 -28.46 -19.50 5.97
CA LEU A 586 -28.25 -18.39 6.90
C LEU A 586 -26.89 -18.51 7.61
N HIS A 587 -26.38 -19.75 7.84
CA HIS A 587 -25.09 -20.00 8.50
C HIS A 587 -23.82 -19.68 7.69
N LEU A 588 -23.91 -19.33 6.39
CA LEU A 588 -22.72 -19.16 5.54
C LEU A 588 -21.79 -17.99 5.95
N ASN A 589 -22.19 -17.16 6.93
CA ASN A 589 -21.34 -16.12 7.54
C ASN A 589 -21.38 -16.09 9.10
N THR A 590 -21.84 -17.16 9.77
CA THR A 590 -22.37 -17.09 11.16
C THR A 590 -21.53 -17.71 12.27
N SER A 591 -20.20 -17.80 12.16
CA SER A 591 -19.40 -17.99 13.39
C SER A 591 -19.57 -16.83 14.40
N SER A 592 -20.40 -15.83 14.07
CA SER A 592 -20.67 -14.61 14.83
C SER A 592 -22.14 -14.17 14.89
N VAL A 593 -23.14 -15.02 14.61
CA VAL A 593 -24.55 -14.65 14.89
C VAL A 593 -24.76 -14.75 16.39
N ASP A 594 -24.94 -13.59 17.03
CA ASP A 594 -25.40 -13.54 18.40
C ASP A 594 -26.90 -13.91 18.45
N ARG A 595 -27.34 -14.37 19.62
CA ARG A 595 -28.72 -14.83 19.82
C ARG A 595 -29.71 -13.71 19.51
N GLU A 596 -29.32 -12.48 19.84
CA GLU A 596 -30.11 -11.27 19.65
C GLU A 596 -30.43 -10.99 18.17
N TRP A 597 -29.47 -11.18 17.24
CA TRP A 597 -29.73 -11.04 15.81
C TRP A 597 -30.70 -12.11 15.29
N GLY A 598 -30.59 -13.35 15.78
CA GLY A 598 -31.52 -14.44 15.48
C GLY A 598 -32.95 -14.09 15.91
N ASP A 599 -33.12 -13.69 17.18
CA ASP A 599 -34.41 -13.27 17.74
C ASP A 599 -35.03 -12.12 16.91
N ARG A 600 -34.20 -11.20 16.38
CA ARG A 600 -34.66 -10.09 15.53
C ARG A 600 -35.20 -10.57 14.18
N ILE A 601 -34.47 -11.46 13.51
CA ILE A 601 -34.89 -12.04 12.22
C ILE A 601 -36.17 -12.86 12.39
N GLU A 602 -36.25 -13.70 13.44
CA GLU A 602 -37.45 -14.50 13.71
C GLU A 602 -38.69 -13.62 13.90
N ARG A 603 -38.56 -12.47 14.57
CA ARG A 603 -39.65 -11.51 14.67
C ARG A 603 -40.00 -10.83 13.36
N CYS A 604 -39.02 -10.54 12.50
CA CYS A 604 -39.30 -10.02 11.16
C CYS A 604 -40.14 -11.01 10.35
N ILE A 605 -39.83 -12.30 10.48
CA ILE A 605 -40.55 -13.40 9.82
C ILE A 605 -41.97 -13.52 10.38
N ALA A 606 -42.12 -13.60 11.70
CA ALA A 606 -43.44 -13.65 12.34
C ALA A 606 -44.34 -12.46 11.95
N ALA A 607 -43.77 -11.25 11.88
CA ALA A 607 -44.50 -10.06 11.44
C ALA A 607 -44.90 -10.10 9.95
N ALA A 608 -44.18 -10.83 9.10
CA ALA A 608 -44.60 -11.06 7.72
C ALA A 608 -45.68 -12.13 7.61
N GLU A 609 -45.56 -13.21 8.38
CA GLU A 609 -46.58 -14.27 8.46
C GLU A 609 -47.90 -13.69 8.97
N GLU A 610 -47.87 -12.75 9.92
CA GLU A 610 -49.07 -12.04 10.39
C GLU A 610 -49.71 -11.19 9.29
N ASP A 611 -48.91 -10.44 8.52
CA ASP A 611 -49.40 -9.64 7.40
C ASP A 611 -50.08 -10.52 6.33
N ILE A 612 -49.54 -11.72 6.07
CA ILE A 612 -50.10 -12.68 5.12
C ILE A 612 -51.39 -13.29 5.67
N ALA A 613 -51.35 -13.83 6.89
CA ALA A 613 -52.45 -14.59 7.47
C ALA A 613 -53.66 -13.72 7.82
N TYR A 614 -53.43 -12.51 8.35
CA TYR A 614 -54.50 -11.69 8.93
C TYR A 614 -54.83 -10.43 8.14
N ARG A 615 -53.90 -9.93 7.30
CA ARG A 615 -54.10 -8.66 6.57
C ARG A 615 -54.32 -8.86 5.07
N GLY A 616 -54.37 -10.12 4.62
CA GLY A 616 -54.63 -10.46 3.23
C GLY A 616 -53.52 -9.99 2.27
N VAL A 617 -52.30 -9.77 2.77
CA VAL A 617 -51.17 -9.43 1.91
C VAL A 617 -50.78 -10.69 1.13
N PRO A 618 -50.73 -10.66 -0.21
CA PRO A 618 -50.32 -11.81 -1.00
C PRO A 618 -48.93 -12.29 -0.59
N ALA A 619 -48.74 -13.60 -0.38
CA ALA A 619 -47.47 -14.15 0.08
C ALA A 619 -46.31 -13.89 -0.90
N ASP A 620 -46.60 -13.82 -2.20
CA ASP A 620 -45.67 -13.47 -3.27
C ASP A 620 -45.31 -11.97 -3.32
N SER A 621 -46.04 -11.13 -2.58
CA SER A 621 -45.76 -9.70 -2.45
C SER A 621 -44.85 -9.37 -1.25
N ILE A 622 -44.44 -10.35 -0.46
CA ILE A 622 -43.48 -10.16 0.64
C ILE A 622 -42.21 -10.97 0.37
N MET A 623 -41.06 -10.36 0.64
CA MET A 623 -39.77 -11.00 0.47
C MET A 623 -38.78 -10.54 1.54
N PHE A 624 -37.83 -11.40 1.90
CA PHE A 624 -36.72 -11.04 2.77
C PHE A 624 -35.44 -10.88 1.99
N VAL A 625 -34.63 -9.91 2.41
CA VAL A 625 -33.33 -9.66 1.82
C VAL A 625 -32.30 -9.47 2.90
N GLU A 626 -31.26 -10.29 2.89
CA GLU A 626 -30.05 -10.05 3.66
C GLU A 626 -28.97 -9.47 2.72
N SER A 627 -28.23 -8.49 3.19
CA SER A 627 -27.14 -7.88 2.43
C SER A 627 -25.96 -7.55 3.32
N THR A 628 -24.74 -7.75 2.83
CA THR A 628 -23.51 -7.41 3.54
C THR A 628 -22.80 -6.24 2.87
N PHE A 629 -22.41 -5.21 3.63
CA PHE A 629 -21.67 -4.06 3.14
C PHE A 629 -20.32 -3.95 3.83
N VAL A 630 -19.28 -3.51 3.12
CA VAL A 630 -17.98 -3.26 3.74
C VAL A 630 -18.10 -2.06 4.65
N LEU A 631 -17.68 -2.24 5.90
CA LEU A 631 -17.50 -1.16 6.86
C LEU A 631 -16.04 -0.74 6.92
N ASP A 632 -15.16 -1.72 7.05
CA ASP A 632 -13.71 -1.59 6.95
C ASP A 632 -13.08 -2.96 6.72
N GLN A 633 -11.76 -3.03 6.77
CA GLN A 633 -10.99 -4.24 6.51
C GLN A 633 -11.29 -5.45 7.41
N LEU A 634 -11.86 -5.22 8.60
CA LEU A 634 -12.10 -6.27 9.58
C LEU A 634 -13.59 -6.49 9.83
N ARG A 635 -14.45 -5.65 9.25
CA ARG A 635 -15.86 -5.54 9.64
C ARG A 635 -16.75 -5.27 8.45
N GLN A 636 -17.95 -5.80 8.57
CA GLN A 636 -19.02 -5.62 7.60
C GLN A 636 -20.31 -5.27 8.32
N ILE A 637 -21.23 -4.66 7.59
CA ILE A 637 -22.57 -4.36 8.05
C ILE A 637 -23.51 -5.33 7.39
N PHE A 638 -24.28 -6.02 8.22
CA PHE A 638 -25.40 -6.84 7.79
C PHE A 638 -26.64 -5.96 7.79
N VAL A 639 -27.38 -6.02 6.69
CA VAL A 639 -28.66 -5.36 6.51
C VAL A 639 -29.66 -6.45 6.22
N PHE A 640 -30.67 -6.59 7.07
CA PHE A 640 -31.79 -7.49 6.82
C PHE A 640 -33.04 -6.64 6.62
N ALA A 641 -33.66 -6.76 5.45
CA ALA A 641 -34.81 -5.97 5.05
C ALA A 641 -36.01 -6.88 4.76
N LYS A 642 -37.17 -6.48 5.26
CA LYS A 642 -38.47 -6.97 4.81
C LYS A 642 -38.90 -6.08 3.66
N MET A 643 -39.08 -6.68 2.50
CA MET A 643 -39.47 -6.02 1.25
C MET A 643 -40.94 -6.30 0.96
N LYS A 644 -41.64 -5.30 0.44
CA LYS A 644 -43.01 -5.42 -0.06
C LYS A 644 -43.05 -5.04 -1.54
N MET A 645 -43.76 -5.83 -2.33
CA MET A 645 -44.03 -5.53 -3.73
C MET A 645 -45.22 -4.59 -3.84
N ASP A 646 -45.02 -3.51 -4.59
CA ASP A 646 -46.01 -2.54 -5.00
C ASP A 646 -46.36 -2.83 -6.47
N ALA A 647 -47.51 -3.46 -6.71
CA ALA A 647 -47.91 -3.92 -8.04
C ALA A 647 -48.24 -2.76 -8.99
N GLU A 648 -48.58 -1.58 -8.44
CA GLU A 648 -48.96 -0.39 -9.21
C GLU A 648 -47.73 0.43 -9.64
N GLU A 649 -46.59 0.22 -8.99
CA GLU A 649 -45.34 0.90 -9.33
C GLU A 649 -44.75 0.45 -10.66
N LYS A 650 -44.01 1.37 -11.27
CA LYS A 650 -43.32 1.10 -12.54
C LYS A 650 -42.32 -0.04 -12.38
N GLU A 651 -42.14 -0.77 -13.48
CA GLU A 651 -41.06 -1.74 -13.59
C GLU A 651 -39.71 -1.08 -13.25
N GLY A 652 -38.89 -1.77 -12.46
CA GLY A 652 -37.69 -1.25 -11.80
C GLY A 652 -37.91 -0.60 -10.42
N ARG A 653 -39.14 -0.48 -9.90
CA ARG A 653 -39.43 0.18 -8.59
C ARG A 653 -40.49 -0.52 -7.72
N ARG A 654 -40.89 -1.74 -8.08
CA ARG A 654 -41.93 -2.50 -7.38
C ARG A 654 -41.54 -2.90 -5.97
N TRP A 655 -40.29 -3.28 -5.72
CA TRP A 655 -39.85 -3.72 -4.41
C TRP A 655 -39.40 -2.54 -3.55
N LYS A 656 -40.05 -2.35 -2.40
CA LYS A 656 -39.71 -1.32 -1.40
C LYS A 656 -39.44 -1.95 -0.04
N ALA A 657 -38.44 -1.45 0.68
CA ALA A 657 -38.17 -1.88 2.04
C ALA A 657 -39.22 -1.27 2.97
N VAL A 658 -39.93 -2.11 3.71
CA VAL A 658 -40.95 -1.69 4.68
C VAL A 658 -40.42 -1.76 6.11
N ALA A 659 -39.49 -2.66 6.38
CA ALA A 659 -38.73 -2.74 7.63
C ALA A 659 -37.28 -3.10 7.35
N SER A 660 -36.37 -2.63 8.19
CA SER A 660 -34.97 -2.99 8.10
C SER A 660 -34.30 -3.05 9.45
N VAL A 661 -33.34 -3.95 9.59
CA VAL A 661 -32.50 -4.09 10.77
C VAL A 661 -31.05 -4.18 10.35
N PHE A 662 -30.16 -3.63 11.19
CA PHE A 662 -28.74 -3.54 10.90
C PHE A 662 -27.93 -4.18 12.02
N ARG A 663 -26.82 -4.79 11.63
CA ARG A 663 -25.85 -5.40 12.54
C ARG A 663 -24.45 -5.11 12.05
N VAL A 664 -23.52 -4.90 12.98
CA VAL A 664 -22.09 -4.91 12.66
C VAL A 664 -21.57 -6.30 12.99
N GLY A 665 -20.91 -6.93 12.03
CA GLY A 665 -20.21 -8.19 12.26
C GLY A 665 -18.76 -8.12 11.81
N LYS A 666 -17.99 -9.14 12.18
CA LYS A 666 -16.63 -9.29 11.68
C LYS A 666 -16.71 -9.72 10.22
N GLN A 667 -15.87 -9.13 9.37
CA GLN A 667 -15.63 -9.70 8.06
C GLN A 667 -14.96 -11.06 8.29
N PRO A 668 -15.42 -12.16 7.66
CA PRO A 668 -14.62 -13.37 7.65
C PRO A 668 -13.27 -12.94 7.09
N VAL A 669 -12.22 -13.09 7.89
CA VAL A 669 -10.89 -12.71 7.41
C VAL A 669 -10.61 -13.67 6.26
N LEU A 670 -10.84 -13.20 5.03
CA LEU A 670 -10.15 -13.70 3.86
C LEU A 670 -8.71 -13.33 4.16
N MET A 671 -8.05 -14.15 4.97
CA MET A 671 -6.61 -14.11 5.07
C MET A 671 -6.18 -14.17 3.61
N PRO A 672 -5.50 -13.15 3.07
CA PRO A 672 -4.74 -13.36 1.86
C PRO A 672 -3.89 -14.56 2.24
N SER A 673 -4.19 -15.73 1.67
CA SER A 673 -3.46 -16.97 1.95
C SER A 673 -2.01 -16.56 1.97
N GLU A 674 -1.34 -16.66 3.14
CA GLU A 674 -0.04 -16.01 3.39
C GLU A 674 0.70 -16.00 2.07
N ILE A 675 0.94 -14.80 1.52
CA ILE A 675 1.74 -14.66 0.32
C ILE A 675 3.12 -15.16 0.77
N ARG A 676 3.31 -16.48 0.72
CA ARG A 676 4.60 -17.11 0.62
C ARG A 676 5.08 -16.61 -0.71
N VAL A 677 5.70 -15.43 -0.68
CA VAL A 677 6.66 -15.01 -1.69
C VAL A 677 7.63 -16.17 -1.71
N ARG A 678 7.41 -17.12 -2.64
CA ARG A 678 8.45 -18.10 -2.93
C ARG A 678 9.64 -17.22 -3.30
N PRO A 679 10.80 -17.35 -2.63
CA PRO A 679 11.98 -16.63 -3.06
C PRO A 679 12.11 -16.87 -4.55
N GLU A 680 12.18 -15.78 -5.32
CA GLU A 680 12.31 -15.85 -6.76
C GLU A 680 13.51 -16.77 -7.05
N ASN A 681 13.25 -17.92 -7.68
CA ASN A 681 14.34 -18.74 -8.18
C ASN A 681 15.10 -17.86 -9.19
N PRO A 682 16.43 -17.72 -9.09
CA PRO A 682 17.19 -16.97 -10.06
C PRO A 682 16.88 -17.52 -11.45
N ILE A 683 16.50 -16.63 -12.36
CA ILE A 683 16.21 -16.93 -13.76
C ILE A 683 17.51 -17.48 -14.39
N SER A 684 17.66 -18.80 -14.41
CA SER A 684 18.75 -19.46 -15.13
C SER A 684 18.37 -19.55 -16.61
N GLY A 685 18.45 -18.42 -17.32
CA GLY A 685 18.44 -18.39 -18.77
C GLY A 685 19.83 -18.73 -19.30
N CYS A 686 20.16 -20.00 -19.44
CA CYS A 686 21.35 -20.43 -20.17
C CYS A 686 20.99 -21.62 -21.07
N ASN A 687 20.59 -21.32 -22.30
CA ASN A 687 20.59 -22.28 -23.38
C ASN A 687 22.04 -22.70 -23.65
N ARG A 688 22.41 -23.92 -23.25
CA ARG A 688 23.54 -24.62 -23.83
C ARG A 688 23.16 -26.05 -24.15
N GLU A 689 23.35 -26.38 -25.42
CA GLU A 689 23.27 -27.70 -26.00
C GLU A 689 24.16 -28.71 -25.24
N SER A 690 23.64 -29.94 -25.15
CA SER A 690 24.34 -31.13 -24.64
C SER A 690 25.64 -31.42 -25.42
N PRO A 691 26.63 -32.18 -24.88
CA PRO A 691 26.45 -33.64 -24.84
C PRO A 691 27.16 -34.43 -23.71
N LYS A 692 26.56 -35.60 -23.43
CA LYS A 692 27.13 -36.91 -23.04
C LYS A 692 27.88 -37.08 -21.70
N SER A 693 27.21 -37.87 -20.86
CA SER A 693 27.67 -38.99 -20.01
C SER A 693 28.94 -38.84 -19.16
N ARG A 694 28.75 -39.01 -17.85
CA ARG A 694 29.49 -40.00 -17.04
C ARG A 694 28.77 -40.23 -15.70
N ARG A 695 28.61 -41.51 -15.37
CA ARG A 695 28.12 -42.02 -14.09
C ARG A 695 29.09 -41.62 -12.97
N CYS A 696 28.57 -41.13 -11.85
CA CYS A 696 29.21 -41.33 -10.55
C CYS A 696 28.17 -41.43 -9.43
N SER A 697 28.56 -42.23 -8.46
CA SER A 697 27.82 -42.95 -7.43
C SER A 697 27.08 -42.09 -6.41
N MET A 698 25.87 -42.54 -6.05
CA MET A 698 25.13 -42.11 -4.86
C MET A 698 25.81 -42.62 -3.59
N THR A 699 26.04 -41.73 -2.62
CA THR A 699 26.26 -42.10 -1.22
C THR A 699 25.03 -41.66 -0.43
N ARG A 700 24.31 -42.64 0.13
CA ARG A 700 23.18 -42.43 1.05
C ARG A 700 23.71 -41.88 2.38
N ILE A 701 23.21 -40.72 2.79
CA ILE A 701 23.29 -40.27 4.19
C ILE A 701 21.89 -40.42 4.79
N SER A 702 21.83 -41.16 5.89
CA SER A 702 20.62 -41.44 6.68
C SER A 702 20.25 -40.23 7.54
N HIS A 703 19.01 -39.77 7.44
CA HIS A 703 18.41 -38.87 8.43
C HIS A 703 17.58 -39.68 9.43
N ARG A 704 17.92 -39.56 10.72
CA ARG A 704 17.04 -39.91 11.85
C ARG A 704 15.93 -38.85 11.99
N PRO A 705 14.71 -39.23 12.40
CA PRO A 705 13.65 -38.27 12.70
C PRO A 705 13.77 -37.78 14.15
N LEU A 706 13.63 -36.47 14.36
CA LEU A 706 13.33 -35.88 15.67
C LEU A 706 11.83 -35.59 15.73
N GLN A 707 11.15 -36.26 16.66
CA GLN A 707 9.77 -36.01 17.02
C GLN A 707 9.66 -34.85 18.02
N THR A 708 8.72 -33.94 17.71
CA THR A 708 7.77 -33.21 18.57
C THR A 708 8.28 -32.33 19.73
N ALA A 709 7.92 -31.04 19.72
CA ALA A 709 6.88 -30.47 20.62
C ALA A 709 6.85 -28.92 20.56
N SER A 710 5.82 -28.35 19.94
CA SER A 710 5.08 -27.13 20.38
C SER A 710 4.07 -26.76 19.30
N GLY A 711 2.78 -26.75 19.65
CA GLY A 711 1.67 -26.59 18.70
C GLY A 711 1.54 -25.18 18.10
N PRO A 712 0.86 -25.05 16.94
CA PRO A 712 0.77 -23.80 16.16
C PRO A 712 -0.13 -22.69 16.76
N ASN A 713 -0.62 -22.84 17.99
CA ASN A 713 -1.63 -21.93 18.57
C ASN A 713 -1.07 -20.81 19.45
N GLU A 714 0.22 -20.79 19.79
CA GLU A 714 0.81 -19.70 20.62
C GLU A 714 1.49 -18.59 19.80
N ALA A 715 1.99 -18.87 18.59
CA ALA A 715 2.56 -17.85 17.72
C ALA A 715 1.48 -16.86 17.19
N PHE A 716 0.22 -17.27 17.14
CA PHE A 716 -0.88 -16.49 16.59
C PHE A 716 -1.49 -15.47 17.58
N ARG A 717 -1.35 -15.69 18.90
CA ARG A 717 -1.81 -14.74 19.92
C ARG A 717 -0.93 -13.49 20.03
N ALA A 718 0.31 -13.54 19.54
CA ALA A 718 1.22 -12.40 19.49
C ALA A 718 0.92 -11.40 18.35
N LEU A 719 0.08 -11.76 17.37
CA LEU A 719 -0.09 -10.97 16.14
C LEU A 719 -1.21 -9.92 16.19
N ILE A 720 -2.11 -9.93 17.20
CA ILE A 720 -3.27 -9.02 17.26
C ILE A 720 -3.46 -8.31 18.62
N PHE A 721 -2.77 -8.69 19.72
CA PHE A 721 -3.10 -8.17 21.07
C PHE A 721 -2.06 -7.31 21.81
N HIS A 722 -1.00 -6.81 21.17
CA HIS A 722 -0.11 -5.81 21.82
C HIS A 722 -0.07 -4.46 21.11
N LEU A 723 -1.21 -3.77 21.17
CA LEU A 723 -1.29 -2.30 21.21
C LEU A 723 -1.46 -1.83 22.67
N GLN A 724 -0.56 -2.24 23.56
CA GLN A 724 -0.24 -1.49 24.76
C GLN A 724 1.24 -1.16 24.74
N PRO A 725 1.62 0.10 25.01
CA PRO A 725 3.03 0.47 25.02
C PRO A 725 3.70 -0.25 26.19
N ALA A 726 4.57 -1.21 25.90
CA ALA A 726 5.59 -1.57 26.85
C ALA A 726 6.40 -0.30 27.12
N LYS A 727 6.25 0.28 28.31
CA LYS A 727 7.17 1.30 28.84
C LYS A 727 8.52 0.63 29.06
N ILE A 728 9.30 0.47 27.99
CA ILE A 728 10.71 0.17 28.09
C ILE A 728 11.41 1.54 28.25
N PRO A 729 12.09 1.81 29.38
CA PRO A 729 12.78 3.07 29.57
C PRO A 729 14.09 3.04 28.78
N PHE A 730 14.02 3.26 27.47
CA PHE A 730 15.20 3.73 26.74
C PHE A 730 15.26 5.24 26.87
N SER A 731 16.00 5.70 27.87
CA SER A 731 16.46 7.09 27.92
C SER A 731 17.52 7.28 26.83
N PHE A 732 17.09 7.67 25.63
CA PHE A 732 18.02 8.17 24.63
C PHE A 732 18.41 9.61 24.99
N PRO A 733 19.71 9.96 25.00
CA PRO A 733 20.10 11.35 25.15
C PRO A 733 19.56 12.18 23.98
N PRO A 734 19.17 13.46 24.20
CA PRO A 734 18.68 14.32 23.13
C PRO A 734 19.76 14.46 22.04
N CYS A 735 19.43 13.96 20.84
CA CYS A 735 20.35 13.97 19.71
C CYS A 735 20.49 15.40 19.14
N PRO A 736 21.71 15.96 19.02
CA PRO A 736 21.94 17.29 18.46
C PRO A 736 21.50 17.45 16.99
N PHE A 737 21.26 16.35 16.27
CA PHE A 737 20.85 16.33 14.87
C PHE A 737 19.45 16.93 14.60
N SER A 738 18.52 16.86 15.55
CA SER A 738 17.13 17.31 15.35
C SER A 738 17.02 18.81 15.02
N ARG A 739 17.94 19.64 15.55
CA ARG A 739 18.00 21.09 15.27
C ARG A 739 18.59 21.42 13.90
N CYS A 740 19.51 20.60 13.39
CA CYS A 740 20.13 20.82 12.08
C CYS A 740 19.16 20.51 10.94
N ILE A 741 18.42 19.40 11.01
CA ILE A 741 17.48 19.04 9.94
C ILE A 741 16.35 20.09 9.83
N SER A 742 15.87 20.66 10.95
CA SER A 742 14.82 21.69 10.90
C SER A 742 15.25 23.00 10.23
N LYS A 743 16.56 23.33 10.19
CA LYS A 743 17.07 24.52 9.50
C LYS A 743 17.16 24.34 7.98
N VAL A 744 17.42 23.11 7.51
CA VAL A 744 17.59 22.81 6.08
C VAL A 744 16.25 22.78 5.36
N ILE A 745 15.21 22.23 5.97
CA ILE A 745 13.90 22.10 5.31
C ILE A 745 12.95 23.28 5.64
N GLY A 746 13.41 24.27 6.40
CA GLY A 746 12.70 25.52 6.69
C GLY A 746 13.24 26.73 5.93
N LEU A 747 14.33 26.57 5.17
CA LEU A 747 14.85 27.49 4.16
C LEU A 747 14.45 26.96 2.78
#